data_AF-A0A162IG71-F1
#
_entry.id   AF-A0A162IG71-F1
#
_cell.length_a   1.000
_cell.length_b   1.000
_cell.length_c   1.000
_cell.angle_alpha   90.00
_cell.angle_beta   90.00
_cell.angle_gamma   90.00
#
_symmetry.space_group_name_H-M   'P 1'
#
loop_
_entity.id
_entity.type
_entity.pdbx_description
1 polymer ?
#
loop_
_entity_poly.entity_id
_entity_poly.type
_entity_poly.pdbx_seq_one_letter_code
_entity_poly.pdbx_strand_id
1 'polypeptide(L)'
;MRASWQPIFVWAALLLLPQITQSLPGNPESLPIVQFSPEDVKQPPPQSNDVPSNSPESSFSYEVEYSGNAEAQSSSKIAEIVWRGETFRTPKEVKEAGGIYARGIERLLKGEKLEVWEIEKGSGLYTHTNGKARQFTRYISTSSNPAVGMNFAIDMSDFGKSGYLYMIRADAKMIDVEASLGQHFSFGGQAEQAAVALIPLDQIEGWYDMKRFGSVNQALAKEVLDKLEKGEKIEGLFEPNPAFDPQKYESARSSGAQPQLAGFDPESAAWKEPTWKRFKRTKVADNLERFIAKKQITGAASEGAGAWEWARTPELGPAIQTPKDKILGQLNKVREASDEARKMVKQAKVLKKARVAEAEAAELEAKVALKDLVRVGKEMVEALKADESLNSADVEFEPTMESIAVARKVVAEAHMIVAAKKAEDMTKEVDKTREAKGEPELQSSIATAVEEVDKLNALVQEAKTLTEAKFADQNKVDDVVKQNVADADQSMQELLARLEVLRLGAPRESGVDALKRELKAINGEAEAYKAGVKDLETQSRQAGKTLLQAKKKMEKLAWERERQKEKTRLKEEQAKALEEKKKRKKAKEAKTREMEEVRTRAVSNAERASQQSGMPGWLKTTLLGAGATPLARPGAAPPAQAR
;
A
#
# COMPACT_ATOMS: atom_id res chain seq x y z
N MET A 1 -59.91 33.04 -41.12
CA MET A 1 -60.19 31.62 -41.40
C MET A 1 -59.50 30.80 -40.32
N ARG A 2 -60.29 30.24 -39.40
CA ARG A 2 -59.84 29.28 -38.39
C ARG A 2 -59.80 27.89 -39.03
N ALA A 3 -58.72 27.15 -38.83
CA ALA A 3 -58.73 25.69 -38.99
C ALA A 3 -57.89 25.09 -37.86
N SER A 4 -58.60 24.36 -37.01
CA SER A 4 -58.16 23.57 -35.88
C SER A 4 -57.54 22.26 -36.35
N TRP A 5 -56.35 21.90 -35.86
CA TRP A 5 -55.85 20.52 -35.87
C TRP A 5 -55.26 20.20 -34.49
N GLN A 6 -55.82 19.19 -33.83
CA GLN A 6 -55.28 18.53 -32.64
C GLN A 6 -54.15 17.55 -33.05
N PRO A 7 -53.33 17.12 -32.08
CA PRO A 7 -52.79 15.76 -32.11
C PRO A 7 -53.09 14.98 -30.83
N ILE A 8 -53.30 13.68 -31.04
CA ILE A 8 -53.60 12.60 -30.11
C ILE A 8 -52.34 11.70 -30.03
N PHE A 9 -51.89 11.40 -28.80
CA PHE A 9 -51.16 10.18 -28.32
C PHE A 9 -49.71 9.94 -28.85
N VAL A 10 -48.73 9.27 -28.19
CA VAL A 10 -48.55 8.59 -26.89
C VAL A 10 -47.03 8.36 -26.64
N TRP A 11 -46.66 8.11 -25.38
CA TRP A 11 -45.33 7.66 -24.89
C TRP A 11 -44.87 6.27 -25.42
N ALA A 12 -43.56 6.06 -25.65
CA ALA A 12 -42.75 4.96 -25.05
C ALA A 12 -41.42 4.65 -25.80
N ALA A 13 -40.37 4.47 -24.98
CA ALA A 13 -39.24 3.53 -25.05
C ALA A 13 -38.38 3.41 -26.34
N LEU A 14 -37.09 3.75 -26.20
CA LEU A 14 -36.00 3.41 -27.13
C LEU A 14 -34.90 2.65 -26.38
N LEU A 15 -35.03 1.33 -26.37
CA LEU A 15 -33.95 0.35 -26.25
C LEU A 15 -33.55 -0.03 -27.67
N LEU A 16 -32.27 0.08 -28.06
CA LEU A 16 -31.68 -0.69 -29.17
C LEU A 16 -30.13 -0.67 -29.07
N LEU A 17 -29.57 -1.78 -28.60
CA LEU A 17 -28.20 -2.25 -28.86
C LEU A 17 -28.13 -2.87 -30.27
N PRO A 18 -26.97 -2.91 -30.93
CA PRO A 18 -26.68 -3.94 -31.92
C PRO A 18 -25.71 -4.99 -31.40
N GLN A 19 -26.10 -6.26 -31.52
CA GLN A 19 -25.20 -7.41 -31.55
C GLN A 19 -24.49 -7.45 -32.91
N ILE A 20 -23.17 -7.66 -32.90
CA ILE A 20 -22.43 -8.24 -34.02
C ILE A 20 -21.61 -9.40 -33.46
N THR A 21 -22.01 -10.61 -33.83
CA THR A 21 -21.20 -11.84 -33.77
C THR A 21 -20.71 -12.15 -35.17
N GLN A 22 -19.41 -12.39 -35.35
CA GLN A 22 -18.87 -13.34 -36.33
C GLN A 22 -17.49 -13.83 -35.87
N SER A 23 -17.20 -15.06 -36.27
CA SER A 23 -16.33 -16.07 -35.67
C SER A 23 -14.95 -16.23 -36.31
N LEU A 24 -13.92 -16.45 -35.47
CA LEU A 24 -12.74 -17.37 -35.57
C LEU A 24 -11.80 -17.34 -36.80
N PRO A 25 -10.58 -17.95 -36.77
CA PRO A 25 -9.73 -18.46 -35.67
C PRO A 25 -8.26 -17.96 -35.72
N GLY A 26 -7.44 -18.25 -34.71
CA GLY A 26 -5.97 -18.09 -34.84
C GLY A 26 -5.19 -18.24 -33.55
N ASN A 27 -4.70 -19.46 -33.30
CA ASN A 27 -3.65 -19.79 -32.34
C ASN A 27 -2.28 -19.27 -32.85
N PRO A 28 -1.43 -18.66 -32.01
CA PRO A 28 0.00 -18.64 -32.28
C PRO A 28 0.78 -19.29 -31.12
N GLU A 29 1.15 -20.55 -31.33
CA GLU A 29 2.34 -21.13 -30.72
C GLU A 29 3.61 -20.49 -31.32
N SER A 30 4.65 -20.44 -30.49
CA SER A 30 6.07 -20.25 -30.82
C SER A 30 6.52 -18.86 -31.29
N LEU A 31 7.10 -18.10 -30.35
CA LEU A 31 8.12 -17.09 -30.66
C LEU A 31 9.53 -17.69 -30.44
N PRO A 32 10.50 -17.33 -31.28
CA PRO A 32 11.84 -17.91 -31.25
C PRO A 32 12.68 -17.38 -30.10
N ILE A 33 13.41 -18.29 -29.45
CA ILE A 33 14.49 -18.01 -28.52
C ILE A 33 15.63 -17.37 -29.32
N VAL A 34 15.91 -16.09 -29.05
CA VAL A 34 17.13 -15.42 -29.48
C VAL A 34 18.24 -15.83 -28.51
N GLN A 35 19.17 -16.66 -28.98
CA GLN A 35 20.44 -16.92 -28.30
C GLN A 35 21.31 -15.66 -28.38
N PHE A 36 21.62 -15.07 -27.23
CA PHE A 36 22.72 -14.11 -27.12
C PHE A 36 24.00 -14.87 -26.79
N SER A 37 24.97 -14.78 -27.69
CA SER A 37 26.35 -15.20 -27.46
C SER A 37 27.06 -14.11 -26.65
N PRO A 38 27.69 -14.41 -25.50
CA PRO A 38 28.56 -13.45 -24.83
C PRO A 38 30.02 -13.72 -25.24
N GLU A 39 30.47 -13.05 -26.31
CA GLU A 39 31.89 -12.79 -26.53
C GLU A 39 32.19 -11.34 -26.16
N ASP A 40 33.40 -11.13 -25.60
CA ASP A 40 34.05 -9.86 -25.28
C ASP A 40 33.69 -9.11 -24.00
N VAL A 41 34.08 -9.69 -22.85
CA VAL A 41 34.56 -8.89 -21.70
C VAL A 41 36.01 -9.30 -21.39
N LYS A 42 36.95 -8.44 -21.78
CA LYS A 42 38.38 -8.55 -21.43
C LYS A 42 38.56 -8.43 -19.92
N GLN A 43 38.99 -9.53 -19.27
CA GLN A 43 39.53 -9.49 -17.91
C GLN A 43 40.98 -8.95 -17.92
N PRO A 44 41.39 -8.13 -16.94
CA PRO A 44 42.79 -7.83 -16.71
C PRO A 44 43.49 -9.02 -16.01
N PRO A 45 44.83 -9.18 -16.18
CA PRO A 45 45.55 -10.37 -15.77
C PRO A 45 45.70 -10.49 -14.24
N PRO A 46 45.80 -11.73 -13.70
CA PRO A 46 46.08 -11.93 -12.29
C PRO A 46 47.55 -11.61 -11.99
N GLN A 47 47.77 -10.81 -10.96
CA GLN A 47 49.09 -10.63 -10.36
C GLN A 47 49.45 -11.87 -9.54
N SER A 48 50.44 -12.60 -10.03
CA SER A 48 51.18 -13.64 -9.33
C SER A 48 52.04 -13.01 -8.23
N ASN A 49 51.82 -13.42 -6.97
CA ASN A 49 52.84 -13.30 -5.93
C ASN A 49 53.09 -14.69 -5.37
N ASP A 50 54.06 -15.38 -5.98
CA ASP A 50 54.70 -16.56 -5.42
C ASP A 50 55.67 -16.12 -4.32
N VAL A 51 55.43 -16.58 -3.09
CA VAL A 51 56.46 -16.68 -2.04
C VAL A 51 56.38 -18.09 -1.47
N PRO A 52 57.45 -18.91 -1.55
CA PRO A 52 57.43 -20.26 -1.01
C PRO A 52 57.73 -20.23 0.49
N SER A 53 56.72 -20.51 1.31
CA SER A 53 56.90 -20.84 2.73
C SER A 53 56.94 -22.35 2.89
N ASN A 54 58.14 -22.92 2.83
CA ASN A 54 58.40 -24.28 3.31
C ASN A 54 58.50 -24.25 4.84
N SER A 55 57.52 -24.83 5.52
CA SER A 55 57.67 -25.34 6.89
C SER A 55 56.74 -26.55 7.06
N PRO A 56 57.22 -27.67 7.63
CA PRO A 56 56.45 -28.90 7.71
C PRO A 56 55.40 -28.80 8.82
N GLU A 57 54.13 -28.60 8.44
CA GLU A 57 53.00 -28.78 9.35
C GLU A 57 52.80 -30.28 9.61
N SER A 58 53.34 -30.74 10.73
CA SER A 58 52.89 -31.94 11.42
C SER A 58 51.58 -31.60 12.14
N SER A 59 50.48 -31.58 11.40
CA SER A 59 49.13 -31.45 11.97
C SER A 59 48.79 -32.76 12.69
N PHE A 60 48.86 -32.74 14.02
CA PHE A 60 48.37 -33.82 14.87
C PHE A 60 46.83 -33.75 14.90
N SER A 61 46.18 -34.19 13.84
CA SER A 61 44.72 -34.34 13.78
C SER A 61 44.33 -35.60 14.56
N TYR A 62 43.64 -35.42 15.68
CA TYR A 62 42.84 -36.50 16.26
C TYR A 62 41.67 -36.78 15.32
N GLU A 63 41.86 -37.67 14.34
CA GLU A 63 40.73 -38.38 13.73
C GLU A 63 40.19 -39.36 14.76
N VAL A 64 39.29 -38.88 15.60
CA VAL A 64 38.36 -39.77 16.30
C VAL A 64 37.39 -40.25 15.23
N GLU A 65 37.64 -41.44 14.67
CA GLU A 65 36.71 -42.10 13.74
C GLU A 65 35.35 -42.28 14.44
N TYR A 66 34.43 -41.36 14.17
CA TYR A 66 33.05 -41.43 14.63
C TYR A 66 32.24 -42.21 13.60
N SER A 67 32.41 -43.54 13.58
CA SER A 67 31.60 -44.43 12.72
C SER A 67 30.20 -44.60 13.34
N GLY A 68 29.27 -43.69 13.04
CA GLY A 68 27.88 -43.76 13.52
C GLY A 68 26.88 -43.33 12.45
N ASN A 69 26.03 -44.26 12.03
CA ASN A 69 24.99 -44.14 11.00
C ASN A 69 24.18 -42.82 11.02
N ALA A 70 24.11 -42.16 9.86
CA ALA A 70 23.44 -40.88 9.61
C ALA A 70 21.89 -40.93 9.53
N GLU A 71 21.22 -41.98 10.02
CA GLU A 71 19.76 -42.14 9.93
C GLU A 71 19.03 -42.17 11.28
N ALA A 72 19.71 -41.86 12.39
CA ALA A 72 19.01 -41.59 13.63
C ALA A 72 18.30 -40.23 13.53
N GLN A 73 16.96 -40.25 13.49
CA GLN A 73 16.17 -39.12 13.96
C GLN A 73 16.74 -38.68 15.31
N SER A 74 17.54 -37.62 15.30
CA SER A 74 18.21 -37.07 16.47
C SER A 74 17.14 -36.70 17.49
N SER A 75 16.86 -37.62 18.41
CA SER A 75 16.08 -37.34 19.60
C SER A 75 16.87 -36.29 20.35
N SER A 76 16.42 -35.03 20.28
CA SER A 76 17.08 -33.91 20.96
C SER A 76 17.45 -34.35 22.37
N LYS A 77 18.76 -34.44 22.63
CA LYS A 77 19.25 -34.99 23.89
C LYS A 77 19.13 -33.89 24.91
N ILE A 78 18.08 -33.98 25.74
CA ILE A 78 17.89 -33.07 26.86
C ILE A 78 19.07 -33.26 27.82
N ALA A 79 19.92 -32.23 27.92
CA ALA A 79 21.12 -32.27 28.74
C ALA A 79 20.76 -31.93 30.20
N GLU A 80 21.45 -32.57 31.14
CA GLU A 80 21.38 -32.25 32.58
C GLU A 80 22.61 -31.48 33.05
N ILE A 81 23.77 -31.79 32.46
CA ILE A 81 25.06 -31.15 32.72
C ILE A 81 25.64 -30.74 31.38
N VAL A 82 26.23 -29.56 31.35
CA VAL A 82 27.05 -29.08 30.24
C VAL A 82 28.42 -28.64 30.76
N TRP A 83 29.36 -28.63 29.84
CA TRP A 83 30.77 -28.41 30.05
C TRP A 83 31.22 -27.20 29.24
N ARG A 84 31.99 -26.32 29.86
CA ARG A 84 32.57 -25.17 29.16
C ARG A 84 34.05 -25.07 29.46
N GLY A 85 34.85 -25.19 28.41
CA GLY A 85 36.26 -24.80 28.44
C GLY A 85 36.40 -23.28 28.33
N GLU A 86 37.28 -22.73 29.15
CA GLU A 86 37.53 -21.29 29.19
C GLU A 86 39.02 -21.04 29.43
N THR A 87 39.67 -20.41 28.44
CA THR A 87 41.11 -20.10 28.48
C THR A 87 41.40 -18.67 28.91
N PHE A 88 40.40 -17.78 28.87
CA PHE A 88 40.62 -16.34 29.10
C PHE A 88 40.13 -15.84 30.46
N ARG A 89 39.25 -16.59 31.14
CA ARG A 89 38.68 -16.19 32.44
C ARG A 89 38.92 -17.25 33.50
N THR A 90 39.55 -16.82 34.58
CA THR A 90 39.73 -17.60 35.81
C THR A 90 38.43 -17.70 36.60
N PRO A 91 38.29 -18.68 37.51
CA PRO A 91 37.14 -18.79 38.39
C PRO A 91 36.95 -17.55 39.26
N LYS A 92 38.04 -16.86 39.62
CA LYS A 92 37.98 -15.59 40.36
C LYS A 92 37.28 -14.51 39.53
N GLU A 93 37.66 -14.33 38.27
CA GLU A 93 37.04 -13.33 37.37
C GLU A 93 35.57 -13.69 37.07
N VAL A 94 35.26 -14.98 36.89
CA VAL A 94 33.87 -15.44 36.73
C VAL A 94 33.04 -15.14 37.99
N LYS A 95 33.62 -15.33 39.18
CA LYS A 95 32.97 -14.94 40.45
C LYS A 95 32.73 -13.44 40.55
N GLU A 96 33.74 -12.64 40.24
CA GLU A 96 33.66 -11.17 40.28
C GLU A 96 32.63 -10.63 39.29
N ALA A 97 32.48 -11.26 38.12
CA ALA A 97 31.44 -10.94 37.15
C ALA A 97 30.05 -11.44 37.57
N GLY A 98 29.94 -12.32 38.56
CA GLY A 98 28.68 -12.98 38.92
C GLY A 98 28.24 -14.08 37.95
N GLY A 99 29.13 -14.56 37.08
CA GLY A 99 28.85 -15.59 36.10
C GLY A 99 29.61 -15.41 34.79
N ILE A 100 29.14 -16.09 33.75
CA ILE A 100 29.69 -16.05 32.39
C ILE A 100 28.68 -15.40 31.47
N TYR A 101 29.01 -14.24 30.88
CA TYR A 101 28.13 -13.54 29.95
C TYR A 101 28.48 -13.85 28.49
N ALA A 102 27.47 -13.80 27.63
CA ALA A 102 27.64 -13.72 26.19
C ALA A 102 28.25 -12.36 25.82
N ARG A 103 29.13 -12.33 24.84
CA ARG A 103 29.90 -11.13 24.49
C ARG A 103 29.03 -9.93 24.09
N GLY A 104 27.92 -10.17 23.37
CA GLY A 104 26.97 -9.10 23.04
C GLY A 104 26.32 -8.49 24.29
N ILE A 105 26.10 -9.29 25.33
CA ILE A 105 25.55 -8.84 26.61
C ILE A 105 26.60 -8.08 27.42
N GLU A 106 27.85 -8.56 27.44
CA GLU A 106 28.96 -7.84 28.08
C GLU A 106 29.14 -6.43 27.51
N ARG A 107 29.01 -6.26 26.19
CA ARG A 107 29.06 -4.95 25.55
C ARG A 107 27.94 -4.04 26.01
N LEU A 108 26.70 -4.54 26.01
CA LEU A 108 25.53 -3.78 26.48
C LEU A 108 25.68 -3.36 27.95
N LEU A 109 26.16 -4.25 28.83
CA LEU A 109 26.41 -3.95 30.25
C LEU A 109 27.50 -2.89 30.46
N LYS A 110 28.44 -2.75 29.51
CA LYS A 110 29.44 -1.67 29.50
C LYS A 110 28.89 -0.35 28.94
N GLY A 111 27.59 -0.30 28.60
CA GLY A 111 26.94 0.87 28.01
C GLY A 111 27.21 1.04 26.51
N GLU A 112 27.82 0.05 25.85
CA GLU A 112 27.96 0.09 24.39
C GLU A 112 26.61 -0.15 23.72
N LYS A 113 26.41 0.44 22.53
CA LYS A 113 25.23 0.17 21.70
C LYS A 113 25.58 -0.91 20.69
N LEU A 114 24.70 -1.89 20.54
CA LEU A 114 24.73 -2.81 19.41
C LEU A 114 23.93 -2.23 18.26
N GLU A 115 24.49 -2.29 17.06
CA GLU A 115 23.78 -1.92 15.84
C GLU A 115 22.63 -2.89 15.55
N VAL A 116 21.60 -2.45 14.82
CA VAL A 116 20.42 -3.27 14.51
C VAL A 116 20.81 -4.60 13.83
N TRP A 117 21.81 -4.57 12.96
CA TRP A 117 22.28 -5.77 12.27
C TRP A 117 23.11 -6.69 13.19
N GLU A 118 23.80 -6.14 14.21
CA GLU A 118 24.49 -6.92 15.24
C GLU A 118 23.49 -7.62 16.15
N ILE A 119 22.40 -6.95 16.52
CA ILE A 119 21.30 -7.56 17.29
C ILE A 119 20.70 -8.73 16.51
N GLU A 120 20.42 -8.52 15.22
CA GLU A 120 19.86 -9.56 14.35
C GLU A 120 20.82 -10.75 14.21
N LYS A 121 22.06 -10.51 13.78
CA LYS A 121 23.05 -11.60 13.60
C LYS A 121 23.46 -12.23 14.94
N GLY A 122 23.52 -11.47 16.01
CA GLY A 122 23.88 -11.95 17.35
C GLY A 122 22.83 -12.86 17.97
N SER A 123 21.60 -12.82 17.46
CA SER A 123 20.47 -13.62 17.91
C SER A 123 20.29 -14.94 17.13
N GLY A 124 21.07 -15.19 16.07
CA GLY A 124 21.03 -16.44 15.30
C GLY A 124 22.01 -17.51 15.79
N LEU A 125 21.55 -18.76 15.87
CA LEU A 125 22.39 -19.92 16.22
C LEU A 125 23.42 -20.21 15.12
N TYR A 126 23.03 -20.15 13.84
CA TYR A 126 23.93 -20.40 12.71
C TYR A 126 25.09 -19.40 12.65
N THR A 127 24.82 -18.13 12.91
CA THR A 127 25.83 -17.06 12.97
C THR A 127 26.69 -17.11 14.24
N HIS A 128 26.15 -17.67 15.33
CA HIS A 128 26.92 -17.97 16.54
C HIS A 128 27.99 -19.04 16.25
N THR A 129 27.58 -20.17 15.68
CA THR A 129 28.43 -21.35 15.51
C THR A 129 29.49 -21.17 14.43
N ASN A 130 29.18 -20.46 13.34
CA ASN A 130 30.16 -20.17 12.29
C ASN A 130 31.10 -18.99 12.62
N GLY A 131 31.01 -18.42 13.82
CA GLY A 131 31.86 -17.34 14.29
C GLY A 131 31.56 -15.95 13.68
N LYS A 132 30.61 -15.82 12.74
CA LYS A 132 30.25 -14.52 12.12
C LYS A 132 29.73 -13.51 13.14
N ALA A 133 29.20 -13.97 14.28
CA ALA A 133 28.68 -13.13 15.35
C ALA A 133 29.56 -13.13 16.62
N ARG A 134 30.81 -13.62 16.56
CA ARG A 134 31.63 -13.88 17.76
C ARG A 134 31.78 -12.67 18.70
N GLN A 135 31.72 -11.43 18.22
CA GLN A 135 31.90 -10.23 19.05
C GLN A 135 30.61 -9.70 19.69
N PHE A 136 29.44 -10.06 19.16
CA PHE A 136 28.14 -9.52 19.60
C PHE A 136 27.09 -10.61 19.76
N THR A 137 27.50 -11.88 19.74
CA THR A 137 26.61 -13.01 19.95
C THR A 137 25.96 -12.93 21.32
N ARG A 138 24.70 -13.34 21.37
CA ARG A 138 23.89 -13.42 22.59
C ARG A 138 23.85 -14.84 23.17
N TYR A 139 24.74 -15.73 22.70
CA TYR A 139 24.86 -17.09 23.18
C TYR A 139 26.25 -17.34 23.78
N ILE A 140 26.30 -18.28 24.71
CA ILE A 140 27.52 -18.83 25.31
C ILE A 140 27.59 -20.29 24.89
N SER A 141 28.68 -20.66 24.23
CA SER A 141 28.90 -22.04 23.80
C SER A 141 29.24 -22.92 25.01
N THR A 142 28.55 -24.04 25.14
CA THR A 142 28.83 -25.12 26.09
C THR A 142 28.62 -26.45 25.37
N SER A 143 29.10 -27.56 25.92
CA SER A 143 28.91 -28.87 25.32
C SER A 143 28.36 -29.86 26.34
N SER A 144 27.43 -30.71 25.92
CA SER A 144 27.04 -31.88 26.71
C SER A 144 28.08 -33.02 26.67
N ASN A 145 29.13 -32.86 25.87
CA ASN A 145 30.28 -33.76 25.81
C ASN A 145 31.48 -33.13 26.55
N PRO A 146 31.95 -33.70 27.68
CA PRO A 146 33.06 -33.17 28.46
C PRO A 146 34.38 -33.13 27.68
N ALA A 147 34.61 -34.06 26.75
CA ALA A 147 35.84 -34.07 25.93
C ALA A 147 35.94 -32.81 25.07
N VAL A 148 34.81 -32.36 24.51
CA VAL A 148 34.73 -31.12 23.74
C VAL A 148 35.02 -29.92 24.64
N GLY A 149 34.40 -29.86 25.82
CA GLY A 149 34.68 -28.83 26.81
C GLY A 149 36.16 -28.78 27.22
N MET A 150 36.77 -29.94 27.45
CA MET A 150 38.19 -30.06 27.81
C MET A 150 39.11 -29.57 26.68
N ASN A 151 38.82 -29.91 25.42
CA ASN A 151 39.57 -29.42 24.27
C ASN A 151 39.55 -27.90 24.17
N PHE A 152 38.43 -27.25 24.52
CA PHE A 152 38.35 -25.78 24.55
C PHE A 152 38.99 -25.15 25.80
N ALA A 153 39.30 -25.94 26.83
CA ALA A 153 39.99 -25.48 28.03
C ALA A 153 41.52 -25.55 27.89
N ILE A 154 42.03 -26.18 26.83
CA ILE A 154 43.47 -26.34 26.55
C ILE A 154 43.82 -25.47 25.34
N ASP A 155 44.76 -24.54 25.51
CA ASP A 155 45.32 -23.82 24.37
C ASP A 155 46.31 -24.74 23.64
N MET A 156 45.88 -25.30 22.50
CA MET A 156 46.71 -26.18 21.68
C MET A 156 47.93 -25.47 21.08
N SER A 157 47.93 -24.12 21.04
CA SER A 157 49.06 -23.32 20.54
C SER A 157 50.08 -22.99 21.62
N ASP A 158 49.70 -23.10 22.90
CA ASP A 158 50.55 -22.83 24.06
C ASP A 158 50.17 -23.78 25.20
N PHE A 159 50.75 -24.98 25.21
CA PHE A 159 50.49 -25.99 26.26
C PHE A 159 50.79 -25.49 27.68
N GLY A 160 51.52 -24.38 27.84
CA GLY A 160 51.73 -23.72 29.14
C GLY A 160 50.54 -22.89 29.63
N LYS A 161 49.60 -22.56 28.74
CA LYS A 161 48.34 -21.85 29.03
C LYS A 161 47.17 -22.84 29.07
N SER A 162 47.08 -23.59 30.17
CA SER A 162 45.87 -24.35 30.47
C SER A 162 44.83 -23.45 31.15
N GLY A 163 43.58 -23.54 30.69
CA GLY A 163 42.43 -22.83 31.22
C GLY A 163 41.66 -23.64 32.27
N TYR A 164 40.35 -23.43 32.32
CA TYR A 164 39.44 -24.09 33.25
C TYR A 164 38.32 -24.81 32.52
N LEU A 165 37.94 -25.98 33.04
CA LEU A 165 36.77 -26.72 32.60
C LEU A 165 35.65 -26.53 33.64
N TYR A 166 34.63 -25.77 33.29
CA TYR A 166 33.47 -25.53 34.16
C TYR A 166 32.41 -26.63 33.98
N MET A 167 31.91 -27.14 35.11
CA MET A 167 30.77 -28.06 35.18
C MET A 167 29.52 -27.25 35.55
N ILE A 168 28.50 -27.30 34.69
CA ILE A 168 27.35 -26.38 34.75
C ILE A 168 26.07 -27.21 34.65
N ARG A 169 25.12 -27.03 35.58
CA ARG A 169 23.79 -27.64 35.43
C ARG A 169 23.07 -27.04 34.24
N ALA A 170 22.49 -27.86 33.39
CA ALA A 170 21.69 -27.38 32.27
C ALA A 170 20.34 -26.84 32.73
N ASP A 171 19.78 -25.90 31.98
CA ASP A 171 18.44 -25.36 32.22
C ASP A 171 17.81 -24.84 30.92
N ALA A 172 16.58 -24.33 31.04
CA ALA A 172 15.74 -24.03 29.88
C ALA A 172 16.25 -22.92 28.95
N LYS A 173 17.36 -22.23 29.28
CA LYS A 173 18.01 -21.27 28.38
C LYS A 173 19.08 -21.89 27.48
N MET A 174 19.42 -23.16 27.72
CA MET A 174 20.37 -23.91 26.90
C MET A 174 19.64 -24.58 25.75
N ILE A 175 20.15 -24.38 24.54
CA ILE A 175 19.52 -24.80 23.29
C ILE A 175 20.41 -25.83 22.61
N ASP A 176 19.82 -26.95 22.22
CA ASP A 176 20.49 -27.98 21.43
C ASP A 176 20.72 -27.46 20.01
N VAL A 177 21.97 -27.08 19.72
CA VAL A 177 22.35 -26.40 18.48
C VAL A 177 22.23 -27.35 17.28
N GLU A 178 22.74 -28.56 17.46
CA GLU A 178 22.74 -29.59 16.41
C GLU A 178 21.31 -29.94 16.02
N ALA A 179 20.42 -30.18 16.99
CA ALA A 179 19.02 -30.44 16.69
C ALA A 179 18.27 -29.21 16.13
N SER A 180 18.69 -27.99 16.47
CA SER A 180 18.07 -26.75 15.97
C SER A 180 18.43 -26.43 14.51
N LEU A 181 19.66 -26.75 14.10
CA LEU A 181 20.21 -26.46 12.78
C LEU A 181 20.18 -27.67 11.84
N GLY A 182 20.02 -28.89 12.40
CA GLY A 182 19.99 -30.15 11.64
C GLY A 182 21.23 -30.33 10.78
N GLN A 183 21.03 -30.78 9.54
CA GLN A 183 22.10 -30.99 8.56
C GLN A 183 22.91 -29.75 8.19
N HIS A 184 22.45 -28.55 8.58
CA HIS A 184 23.15 -27.28 8.31
C HIS A 184 24.17 -26.92 9.40
N PHE A 185 24.32 -27.77 10.43
CA PHE A 185 25.37 -27.64 11.44
C PHE A 185 26.66 -28.33 10.97
N SER A 186 27.73 -27.56 10.78
CA SER A 186 28.99 -28.08 10.25
C SER A 186 29.92 -28.73 11.29
N PHE A 187 29.55 -28.66 12.58
CA PHE A 187 30.40 -29.12 13.68
C PHE A 187 29.78 -30.31 14.43
N GLY A 188 29.28 -31.30 13.66
CA GLY A 188 28.70 -32.52 14.21
C GLY A 188 29.60 -33.18 15.27
N GLY A 189 28.99 -33.72 16.33
CA GLY A 189 29.71 -34.36 17.43
C GLY A 189 30.21 -33.41 18.52
N GLN A 190 30.14 -32.08 18.33
CA GLN A 190 30.42 -31.14 19.41
C GLN A 190 29.34 -31.14 20.50
N ALA A 191 28.14 -31.66 20.21
CA ALA A 191 27.02 -31.76 21.15
C ALA A 191 26.74 -30.44 21.87
N GLU A 192 26.81 -29.34 21.12
CA GLU A 192 26.75 -27.97 21.64
C GLU A 192 25.37 -27.64 22.22
N GLN A 193 25.40 -27.05 23.42
CA GLN A 193 24.26 -26.46 24.10
C GLN A 193 24.50 -24.96 24.23
N ALA A 194 23.87 -24.15 23.37
CA ALA A 194 24.04 -22.71 23.38
C ALA A 194 23.20 -22.09 24.51
N ALA A 195 23.85 -21.55 25.53
CA ALA A 195 23.17 -20.86 26.63
C ALA A 195 22.87 -19.40 26.25
N VAL A 196 21.62 -18.98 26.37
CA VAL A 196 21.22 -17.60 26.08
C VAL A 196 21.77 -16.65 27.16
N ALA A 197 22.60 -15.71 26.71
CA ALA A 197 23.03 -14.48 27.35
C ALA A 197 23.85 -14.54 28.66
N LEU A 198 23.45 -15.28 29.69
CA LEU A 198 24.21 -15.40 30.96
C LEU A 198 24.12 -16.82 31.50
N ILE A 199 25.24 -17.36 31.98
CA ILE A 199 25.30 -18.50 32.90
C ILE A 199 25.68 -17.92 34.27
N PRO A 200 24.72 -17.73 35.20
CA PRO A 200 24.99 -17.11 36.49
C PRO A 200 25.89 -18.01 37.36
N LEU A 201 26.62 -17.39 38.28
CA LEU A 201 27.56 -18.10 39.15
C LEU A 201 26.90 -19.23 39.96
N ASP A 202 25.67 -19.03 40.41
CA ASP A 202 24.89 -20.02 41.18
C ASP A 202 24.46 -21.25 40.38
N GLN A 203 24.62 -21.25 39.05
CA GLN A 203 24.39 -22.41 38.18
C GLN A 203 25.63 -23.28 37.96
N ILE A 204 26.82 -22.73 38.24
CA ILE A 204 28.10 -23.41 38.03
C ILE A 204 28.38 -24.28 39.25
N GLU A 205 28.41 -25.61 39.11
CA GLU A 205 28.69 -26.53 40.22
C GLU A 205 30.12 -26.40 40.74
N GLY A 206 31.06 -26.10 39.84
CA GLY A 206 32.48 -26.01 40.11
C GLY A 206 33.28 -26.05 38.83
N TRP A 207 34.59 -26.23 38.97
CA TRP A 207 35.51 -26.26 37.85
C TRP A 207 36.70 -27.16 38.12
N TYR A 208 37.41 -27.49 37.05
CA TYR A 208 38.73 -28.10 37.10
C TYR A 208 39.77 -27.12 36.54
N ASP A 209 40.89 -26.96 37.24
CA ASP A 209 42.08 -26.32 36.68
C ASP A 209 42.80 -27.32 35.77
N MET A 210 42.87 -27.00 34.48
CA MET A 210 43.43 -27.90 33.49
C MET A 210 44.92 -28.18 33.69
N LYS A 211 45.65 -27.32 34.42
CA LYS A 211 47.06 -27.55 34.78
C LYS A 211 47.23 -28.75 35.70
N ARG A 212 46.21 -29.07 36.49
CA ARG A 212 46.24 -30.15 37.50
C ARG A 212 46.01 -31.53 36.91
N PHE A 213 45.51 -31.61 35.68
CA PHE A 213 45.44 -32.87 34.95
C PHE A 213 46.82 -33.36 34.50
N GLY A 214 47.82 -32.48 34.36
CA GLY A 214 49.17 -32.84 33.95
C GLY A 214 49.22 -33.50 32.56
N SER A 215 50.34 -34.18 32.24
CA SER A 215 50.44 -35.02 31.04
C SER A 215 49.67 -36.32 31.26
N VAL A 216 48.33 -36.26 31.21
CA VAL A 216 47.45 -37.42 31.35
C VAL A 216 47.83 -38.45 30.29
N ASN A 217 48.29 -39.64 30.71
CA ASN A 217 48.45 -40.78 29.79
C ASN A 217 47.07 -41.16 29.23
N GLN A 218 46.97 -41.53 27.95
CA GLN A 218 45.72 -41.78 27.22
C GLN A 218 44.74 -42.71 27.97
N ALA A 219 45.23 -43.71 28.71
CA ALA A 219 44.38 -44.60 29.51
C ALA A 219 43.68 -43.87 30.67
N LEU A 220 44.40 -42.96 31.35
CA LEU A 220 43.84 -42.13 32.42
C LEU A 220 42.88 -41.07 31.86
N ALA A 221 43.12 -40.59 30.64
CA ALA A 221 42.23 -39.64 29.98
C ALA A 221 40.86 -40.27 29.69
N LYS A 222 40.82 -41.53 29.25
CA LYS A 222 39.57 -42.25 29.01
C LYS A 222 38.76 -42.44 30.30
N GLU A 223 39.38 -42.92 31.38
CA GLU A 223 38.67 -43.12 32.65
C GLU A 223 38.09 -41.81 33.19
N VAL A 224 38.85 -40.71 33.10
CA VAL A 224 38.39 -39.37 33.48
C VAL A 224 37.20 -38.96 32.63
N LEU A 225 37.28 -39.10 31.30
CA LEU A 225 36.17 -38.73 30.41
C LEU A 225 34.92 -39.57 30.67
N ASP A 226 35.05 -40.88 30.85
CA ASP A 226 33.94 -41.79 31.16
C ASP A 226 33.23 -41.39 32.47
N LYS A 227 33.99 -40.91 33.47
CA LYS A 227 33.43 -40.37 34.73
C LYS A 227 32.72 -39.03 34.50
N LEU A 228 33.35 -38.10 33.79
CA LEU A 228 32.75 -36.80 33.49
C LEU A 228 31.48 -36.93 32.64
N GLU A 229 31.41 -37.87 31.71
CA GLU A 229 30.21 -38.13 30.88
C GLU A 229 29.01 -38.58 31.73
N LYS A 230 29.25 -39.26 32.85
CA LYS A 230 28.23 -39.65 33.82
C LYS A 230 27.90 -38.54 34.81
N GLY A 231 28.57 -37.39 34.71
CA GLY A 231 28.45 -36.29 35.67
C GLY A 231 29.17 -36.54 36.99
N GLU A 232 30.08 -37.51 37.07
CA GLU A 232 30.86 -37.78 38.27
C GLU A 232 31.97 -36.73 38.45
N LYS A 233 32.26 -36.40 39.71
CA LYS A 233 33.30 -35.44 40.09
C LYS A 233 34.61 -36.18 40.36
N ILE A 234 35.73 -35.71 39.81
CA ILE A 234 37.02 -36.33 40.08
C ILE A 234 37.56 -35.84 41.42
N GLU A 235 37.62 -36.73 42.41
CA GLU A 235 38.11 -36.42 43.75
C GLU A 235 39.51 -35.81 43.73
N GLY A 236 39.72 -34.80 44.56
CA GLY A 236 40.99 -34.08 44.66
C GLY A 236 41.26 -33.09 43.52
N LEU A 237 40.62 -33.21 42.34
CA LEU A 237 40.79 -32.28 41.22
C LEU A 237 39.64 -31.28 41.07
N PHE A 238 38.42 -31.68 41.41
CA PHE A 238 37.25 -30.82 41.32
C PHE A 238 37.25 -29.75 42.41
N GLU A 239 37.09 -28.49 42.02
CA GLU A 239 36.95 -27.37 42.93
C GLU A 239 35.48 -26.95 42.99
N PRO A 240 34.76 -27.24 44.09
CA PRO A 240 33.35 -26.93 44.21
C PRO A 240 33.14 -25.41 44.30
N ASN A 241 32.09 -24.93 43.65
CA ASN A 241 31.65 -23.56 43.76
C ASN A 241 30.70 -23.40 44.97
N PRO A 242 31.08 -22.67 46.04
CA PRO A 242 30.22 -22.50 47.20
C PRO A 242 28.95 -21.67 46.93
N ALA A 243 28.88 -20.98 45.79
CA ALA A 243 27.71 -20.22 45.38
C ALA A 243 26.67 -21.06 44.60
N PHE A 244 26.99 -22.32 44.25
CA PHE A 244 26.06 -23.18 43.52
C PHE A 244 24.78 -23.45 44.31
N ASP A 245 23.63 -23.28 43.67
CA ASP A 245 22.31 -23.54 44.25
C ASP A 245 21.71 -24.85 43.67
N PRO A 246 21.88 -25.99 44.37
CA PRO A 246 21.35 -27.27 43.89
C PRO A 246 19.82 -27.27 43.83
N GLN A 247 19.12 -26.62 44.76
CA GLN A 247 17.65 -26.63 44.79
C GLN A 247 17.06 -25.99 43.54
N LYS A 248 17.75 -24.98 43.01
CA LYS A 248 17.35 -24.27 41.79
C LYS A 248 17.62 -25.05 40.51
N TYR A 249 18.70 -25.85 40.45
CA TYR A 249 19.21 -26.39 39.19
C TYR A 249 19.32 -27.92 39.09
N GLU A 250 19.11 -28.67 40.17
CA GLU A 250 19.24 -30.14 40.15
C GLU A 250 18.19 -30.81 39.23
N SER A 251 16.96 -30.33 39.22
CA SER A 251 15.91 -30.82 38.31
C SER A 251 15.85 -30.08 36.97
N ALA A 252 16.64 -29.02 36.78
CA ALA A 252 16.63 -28.23 35.56
C ALA A 252 17.26 -29.00 34.38
N ARG A 253 16.78 -28.70 33.17
CA ARG A 253 17.17 -29.42 31.94
C ARG A 253 17.20 -28.46 30.76
N SER A 254 18.00 -28.79 29.72
CA SER A 254 18.06 -27.97 28.50
C SER A 254 16.72 -27.91 27.75
N SER A 255 16.53 -26.88 26.93
CA SER A 255 15.27 -26.64 26.19
C SER A 255 15.12 -27.48 24.91
N GLY A 256 16.13 -28.28 24.57
CA GLY A 256 16.20 -29.02 23.32
C GLY A 256 16.26 -28.11 22.08
N ALA A 257 15.75 -28.63 20.96
CA ALA A 257 15.79 -27.95 19.65
C ALA A 257 14.90 -26.69 19.59
N GLN A 258 15.42 -25.60 19.03
CA GLN A 258 14.73 -24.34 18.79
C GLN A 258 14.95 -23.85 17.34
N PRO A 259 14.33 -24.49 16.32
CA PRO A 259 14.56 -24.15 14.91
C PRO A 259 14.18 -22.71 14.54
N GLN A 260 13.31 -22.03 15.31
CA GLN A 260 13.01 -20.61 15.11
C GLN A 260 14.21 -19.69 15.37
N LEU A 261 15.23 -20.17 16.09
CA LEU A 261 16.45 -19.44 16.42
C LEU A 261 17.60 -19.73 15.44
N ALA A 262 17.35 -20.51 14.38
CA ALA A 262 18.40 -20.95 13.46
C ALA A 262 19.18 -19.78 12.86
N GLY A 263 18.50 -18.73 12.40
CA GLY A 263 19.18 -17.51 11.92
C GLY A 263 20.06 -17.73 10.69
N PHE A 264 19.67 -18.61 9.77
CA PHE A 264 20.39 -18.81 8.51
C PHE A 264 20.41 -17.54 7.66
N ASP A 265 21.44 -17.40 6.81
CA ASP A 265 21.51 -16.34 5.82
C ASP A 265 20.22 -16.33 4.93
N PRO A 266 19.70 -15.17 4.48
CA PRO A 266 18.40 -15.08 3.79
C PRO A 266 18.25 -15.96 2.54
N GLU A 267 19.38 -16.26 1.89
CA GLU A 267 19.47 -17.07 0.67
C GLU A 267 19.67 -18.58 0.94
N SER A 268 19.82 -18.97 2.22
CA SER A 268 20.06 -20.36 2.60
C SER A 268 18.96 -21.30 2.08
N ALA A 269 19.38 -22.46 1.57
CA ALA A 269 18.48 -23.53 1.12
C ALA A 269 17.64 -24.08 2.28
N ALA A 270 18.12 -24.01 3.52
CA ALA A 270 17.42 -24.45 4.73
C ALA A 270 16.03 -23.82 4.86
N TRP A 271 15.86 -22.57 4.42
CA TRP A 271 14.57 -21.88 4.45
C TRP A 271 13.51 -22.47 3.51
N LYS A 272 13.88 -23.37 2.61
CA LYS A 272 12.93 -24.10 1.76
C LYS A 272 12.41 -25.37 2.43
N GLU A 273 13.09 -25.84 3.47
CA GLU A 273 12.77 -27.10 4.16
C GLU A 273 11.64 -26.91 5.19
N PRO A 274 10.77 -27.93 5.40
CA PRO A 274 9.58 -27.81 6.25
C PRO A 274 9.85 -27.28 7.66
N THR A 275 10.95 -27.71 8.29
CA THR A 275 11.33 -27.33 9.66
C THR A 275 11.49 -25.83 9.85
N TRP A 276 12.15 -25.16 8.90
CA TRP A 276 12.53 -23.75 9.01
C TRP A 276 11.70 -22.81 8.14
N LYS A 277 11.02 -23.32 7.10
CA LYS A 277 10.26 -22.52 6.12
C LYS A 277 9.32 -21.50 6.76
N ARG A 278 8.66 -21.86 7.87
CA ARG A 278 7.74 -20.96 8.60
C ARG A 278 8.41 -19.75 9.25
N PHE A 279 9.73 -19.77 9.46
CA PHE A 279 10.50 -18.71 10.11
C PHE A 279 11.27 -17.83 9.11
N LYS A 280 11.26 -18.15 7.80
CA LYS A 280 12.03 -17.41 6.77
C LYS A 280 11.79 -15.89 6.77
N ARG A 281 10.57 -15.45 7.11
CA ARG A 281 10.16 -14.03 7.07
C ARG A 281 10.10 -13.38 8.46
N THR A 282 10.54 -14.09 9.49
CA THR A 282 10.62 -13.56 10.85
C THR A 282 12.05 -13.15 11.14
N LYS A 283 12.23 -12.02 11.81
CA LYS A 283 13.54 -11.62 12.34
C LYS A 283 13.95 -12.60 13.44
N VAL A 284 15.20 -13.05 13.42
CA VAL A 284 15.69 -14.01 14.42
C VAL A 284 15.84 -13.34 15.79
N ALA A 285 16.11 -12.02 15.84
CA ALA A 285 16.06 -11.26 17.09
C ALA A 285 14.67 -11.34 17.74
N ASP A 286 13.60 -11.10 16.98
CA ASP A 286 12.23 -11.19 17.48
C ASP A 286 11.88 -12.62 17.95
N ASN A 287 12.44 -13.64 17.30
CA ASN A 287 12.26 -15.03 17.72
C ASN A 287 12.98 -15.32 19.05
N LEU A 288 14.19 -14.79 19.23
CA LEU A 288 14.94 -14.92 20.48
C LEU A 288 14.23 -14.20 21.63
N GLU A 289 13.74 -12.98 21.42
CA GLU A 289 12.97 -12.27 22.45
C GLU A 289 11.71 -13.03 22.85
N ARG A 290 10.97 -13.59 21.88
CA ARG A 290 9.81 -14.43 22.17
C ARG A 290 10.18 -15.70 22.94
N PHE A 291 11.33 -16.30 22.64
CA PHE A 291 11.83 -17.45 23.37
C PHE A 291 12.14 -17.08 24.83
N ILE A 292 12.87 -15.98 25.05
CA ILE A 292 13.19 -15.45 26.39
C ILE A 292 11.90 -15.16 27.18
N ALA A 293 10.97 -14.39 26.60
CA ALA A 293 9.71 -14.03 27.23
C ALA A 293 8.86 -15.27 27.59
N LYS A 294 8.74 -16.23 26.66
CA LYS A 294 8.02 -17.49 26.92
C LYS A 294 8.63 -18.23 28.11
N LYS A 295 9.96 -18.34 28.16
CA LYS A 295 10.66 -19.06 29.23
C LYS A 295 10.64 -18.32 30.56
N GLN A 296 10.58 -16.99 30.57
CA GLN A 296 10.34 -16.21 31.78
C GLN A 296 8.96 -16.51 32.38
N ILE A 297 7.92 -16.60 31.54
CA ILE A 297 6.54 -16.88 31.99
C ILE A 297 6.42 -18.31 32.50
N THR A 298 6.90 -19.30 31.73
CA THR A 298 6.74 -20.72 32.10
C THR A 298 7.71 -21.16 33.19
N GLY A 299 8.93 -20.60 33.21
CA GLY A 299 9.98 -20.95 34.18
C GLY A 299 9.68 -20.51 35.61
N ALA A 300 8.79 -19.52 35.79
CA ALA A 300 8.31 -19.10 37.11
C ALA A 300 7.49 -20.18 37.84
N ALA A 301 6.92 -21.15 37.12
CA ALA A 301 5.97 -22.12 37.67
C ALA A 301 6.56 -23.51 38.00
N SER A 302 7.65 -23.94 37.34
CA SER A 302 8.11 -25.34 37.49
C SER A 302 9.60 -25.64 37.29
N GLU A 303 10.45 -24.69 36.86
CA GLU A 303 11.84 -24.99 36.41
C GLU A 303 12.90 -24.05 37.03
N GLY A 304 12.67 -23.53 38.23
CA GLY A 304 13.61 -22.65 38.93
C GLY A 304 13.41 -21.18 38.57
N ALA A 305 12.50 -20.50 39.28
CA ALA A 305 12.05 -19.13 39.02
C ALA A 305 13.17 -18.06 38.92
N GLY A 306 14.36 -18.34 39.47
CA GLY A 306 15.51 -17.43 39.45
C GLY A 306 16.45 -17.57 38.22
N ALA A 307 16.26 -18.56 37.34
CA ALA A 307 17.20 -18.80 36.23
C ALA A 307 17.13 -17.72 35.12
N TRP A 308 16.03 -16.96 35.09
CA TRP A 308 15.73 -15.93 34.09
C TRP A 308 15.60 -14.52 34.69
N GLU A 309 15.88 -14.34 35.97
CA GLU A 309 15.78 -13.01 36.63
C GLU A 309 16.75 -11.99 36.04
N TRP A 310 17.93 -12.42 35.58
CA TRP A 310 18.87 -11.56 34.87
C TRP A 310 18.28 -11.00 33.56
N ALA A 311 17.40 -11.74 32.87
CA ALA A 311 16.74 -11.22 31.67
C ALA A 311 15.67 -10.16 31.99
N ARG A 312 15.44 -9.86 33.28
CA ARG A 312 14.59 -8.76 33.77
C ARG A 312 15.40 -7.53 34.20
N THR A 313 16.74 -7.53 34.15
CA THR A 313 17.52 -6.34 34.53
C THR A 313 17.21 -5.17 33.58
N PRO A 314 16.73 -4.03 34.10
CA PRO A 314 16.33 -2.87 33.29
C PRO A 314 17.45 -2.31 32.41
N GLU A 315 18.71 -2.50 32.79
CA GLU A 315 19.88 -1.95 32.08
C GLU A 315 20.19 -2.67 30.76
N LEU A 316 19.78 -3.94 30.62
CA LEU A 316 19.77 -4.67 29.34
C LEU A 316 18.48 -4.43 28.54
N GLY A 317 17.54 -3.65 29.09
CA GLY A 317 16.22 -3.40 28.54
C GLY A 317 15.97 -1.93 28.21
N PRO A 318 16.12 -1.57 26.94
CA PRO A 318 15.13 -0.72 26.28
C PRO A 318 14.22 -1.52 25.33
N ALA A 319 14.36 -2.85 25.24
CA ALA A 319 13.81 -3.62 24.12
C ALA A 319 12.93 -4.84 24.44
N ILE A 320 12.66 -5.16 25.71
CA ILE A 320 11.46 -5.96 26.05
C ILE A 320 10.41 -4.96 26.45
N GLN A 321 9.88 -4.22 25.48
CA GLN A 321 8.56 -3.65 25.66
C GLN A 321 7.66 -4.84 25.98
N THR A 322 7.09 -4.87 27.18
CA THR A 322 6.00 -5.82 27.45
C THR A 322 4.96 -5.62 26.33
N PRO A 323 4.16 -6.64 25.96
CA PRO A 323 3.06 -6.44 25.01
C PRO A 323 2.26 -5.16 25.35
N LYS A 324 2.09 -4.89 26.65
CA LYS A 324 1.54 -3.65 27.19
C LYS A 324 2.33 -2.39 26.81
N ASP A 325 3.65 -2.32 27.01
CA ASP A 325 4.47 -1.15 26.65
C ASP A 325 4.51 -0.90 25.14
N LYS A 326 4.52 -1.98 24.34
CA LYS A 326 4.46 -1.89 22.88
C LYS A 326 3.10 -1.33 22.43
N ILE A 327 2.02 -1.81 23.04
CA ILE A 327 0.68 -1.31 22.82
C ILE A 327 0.60 0.15 23.24
N LEU A 328 1.04 0.52 24.44
CA LEU A 328 1.01 1.91 24.95
C LEU A 328 1.82 2.86 24.06
N GLY A 329 3.00 2.44 23.60
CA GLY A 329 3.80 3.20 22.65
C GLY A 329 3.13 3.39 21.29
N GLN A 330 2.37 2.40 20.82
CA GLN A 330 1.54 2.54 19.62
C GLN A 330 0.26 3.35 19.86
N LEU A 331 -0.30 3.28 21.06
CA LEU A 331 -1.50 4.00 21.48
C LEU A 331 -1.29 5.51 21.48
N ASN A 332 -0.11 5.97 21.90
CA ASN A 332 0.27 7.37 21.79
C ASN A 332 0.30 7.84 20.33
N LYS A 333 0.84 7.02 19.42
CA LYS A 333 0.83 7.33 17.96
C LYS A 333 -0.59 7.36 17.40
N VAL A 334 -1.46 6.46 17.89
CA VAL A 334 -2.90 6.43 17.58
C VAL A 334 -3.59 7.71 18.02
N ARG A 335 -3.30 8.17 19.24
CA ARG A 335 -3.87 9.39 19.80
C ARG A 335 -3.41 10.61 19.01
N GLU A 336 -2.13 10.71 18.70
CA GLU A 336 -1.56 11.76 17.85
C GLU A 336 -2.20 11.77 16.45
N ALA A 337 -2.31 10.60 15.81
CA ALA A 337 -2.94 10.48 14.49
C ALA A 337 -4.44 10.83 14.52
N SER A 338 -5.16 10.43 15.57
CA SER A 338 -6.58 10.78 15.76
C SER A 338 -6.76 12.28 16.02
N ASP A 339 -5.92 12.88 16.85
CA ASP A 339 -5.95 14.31 17.13
C ASP A 339 -5.60 15.13 15.88
N GLU A 340 -4.64 14.67 15.09
CA GLU A 340 -4.29 15.31 13.83
C GLU A 340 -5.43 15.18 12.81
N ALA A 341 -6.04 14.00 12.66
CA ALA A 341 -7.23 13.82 11.83
C ALA A 341 -8.41 14.72 12.28
N ARG A 342 -8.63 14.87 13.60
CA ARG A 342 -9.65 15.79 14.15
C ARG A 342 -9.29 17.25 13.88
N LYS A 343 -8.01 17.64 13.98
CA LYS A 343 -7.56 18.99 13.58
C LYS A 343 -7.80 19.20 12.10
N MET A 344 -7.54 18.22 11.25
CA MET A 344 -7.80 18.28 9.82
C MET A 344 -9.27 18.47 9.51
N VAL A 345 -10.20 17.82 10.21
CA VAL A 345 -11.65 18.09 10.04
C VAL A 345 -12.02 19.52 10.46
N LYS A 346 -11.47 20.00 11.58
CA LYS A 346 -11.72 21.38 12.02
C LYS A 346 -11.13 22.37 11.02
N GLN A 347 -9.95 22.09 10.50
CA GLN A 347 -9.36 22.80 9.39
C GLN A 347 -10.18 22.59 8.12
N ALA A 348 -10.89 21.48 7.92
CA ALA A 348 -11.63 21.22 6.70
C ALA A 348 -12.82 22.18 6.51
N LYS A 349 -13.38 22.69 7.61
CA LYS A 349 -14.30 23.85 7.56
C LYS A 349 -13.62 25.12 7.04
N VAL A 350 -12.32 25.29 7.31
CA VAL A 350 -11.45 26.32 6.71
C VAL A 350 -11.04 25.93 5.27
N LEU A 351 -10.85 24.63 4.98
CA LEU A 351 -10.58 24.07 3.65
C LEU A 351 -11.78 24.17 2.70
N LYS A 352 -12.97 24.54 3.17
CA LYS A 352 -14.02 25.08 2.29
C LYS A 352 -13.52 26.28 1.47
N LYS A 353 -12.38 26.89 1.80
CA LYS A 353 -11.68 27.89 0.99
C LYS A 353 -10.37 27.39 0.35
N ALA A 354 -9.95 26.16 0.63
CA ALA A 354 -8.74 25.54 0.11
C ALA A 354 -8.87 25.07 -1.35
N ARG A 355 -7.72 24.75 -1.95
CA ARG A 355 -7.62 24.16 -3.28
C ARG A 355 -7.92 22.66 -3.24
N VAL A 356 -8.33 22.08 -4.38
CA VAL A 356 -8.60 20.62 -4.51
C VAL A 356 -7.41 19.79 -4.03
N ALA A 357 -6.19 20.14 -4.42
CA ALA A 357 -4.98 19.41 -4.03
C ALA A 357 -4.74 19.37 -2.51
N GLU A 358 -5.08 20.45 -1.80
CA GLU A 358 -4.95 20.52 -0.33
C GLU A 358 -6.00 19.61 0.35
N ALA A 359 -7.21 19.54 -0.21
CA ALA A 359 -8.24 18.63 0.26
C ALA A 359 -7.88 17.16 -0.01
N GLU A 360 -7.30 16.84 -1.17
CA GLU A 360 -6.86 15.49 -1.52
C GLU A 360 -5.69 15.02 -0.64
N ALA A 361 -4.75 15.91 -0.33
CA ALA A 361 -3.67 15.62 0.61
C ALA A 361 -4.22 15.27 2.01
N ALA A 362 -5.19 16.06 2.50
CA ALA A 362 -5.84 15.81 3.79
C ALA A 362 -6.64 14.49 3.80
N GLU A 363 -7.33 14.14 2.70
CA GLU A 363 -8.02 12.85 2.58
C GLU A 363 -7.02 11.68 2.64
N LEU A 364 -5.89 11.80 1.94
CA LEU A 364 -4.86 10.75 1.94
C LEU A 364 -4.26 10.55 3.34
N GLU A 365 -3.94 11.63 4.04
CA GLU A 365 -3.39 11.58 5.40
C GLU A 365 -4.38 10.94 6.37
N ALA A 366 -5.66 11.30 6.29
CA ALA A 366 -6.71 10.66 7.08
C ALA A 366 -6.83 9.15 6.81
N LYS A 367 -6.69 8.71 5.54
CA LYS A 367 -6.70 7.29 5.18
C LYS A 367 -5.49 6.54 5.75
N VAL A 368 -4.31 7.14 5.73
CA VAL A 368 -3.10 6.57 6.34
C VAL A 368 -3.28 6.43 7.86
N ALA A 369 -3.75 7.49 8.52
CA ALA A 369 -4.05 7.46 9.95
C ALA A 369 -5.04 6.35 10.31
N LEU A 370 -6.13 6.20 9.54
CA LEU A 370 -7.10 5.12 9.73
C LEU A 370 -6.45 3.73 9.58
N LYS A 371 -5.62 3.53 8.56
CA LYS A 371 -4.93 2.25 8.34
C LYS A 371 -4.01 1.89 9.51
N ASP A 372 -3.29 2.86 10.04
CA ASP A 372 -2.45 2.66 11.22
C ASP A 372 -3.29 2.37 12.47
N LEU A 373 -4.37 3.12 12.71
CA LEU A 373 -5.30 2.85 13.82
C LEU A 373 -5.87 1.44 13.77
N VAL A 374 -6.29 0.98 12.59
CA VAL A 374 -6.79 -0.38 12.35
C VAL A 374 -5.70 -1.41 12.65
N ARG A 375 -4.46 -1.18 12.21
CA ARG A 375 -3.33 -2.07 12.50
C ARG A 375 -3.08 -2.18 14.01
N VAL A 376 -3.04 -1.04 14.71
CA VAL A 376 -2.82 -1.00 16.17
C VAL A 376 -3.94 -1.73 16.91
N GLY A 377 -5.20 -1.50 16.52
CA GLY A 377 -6.32 -2.25 17.07
C GLY A 377 -6.15 -3.77 16.94
N LYS A 378 -5.73 -4.26 15.75
CA LYS A 378 -5.42 -5.70 15.55
C LYS A 378 -4.32 -6.18 16.48
N GLU A 379 -3.23 -5.44 16.59
CA GLU A 379 -2.11 -5.79 17.48
C GLU A 379 -2.56 -5.87 18.95
N MET A 380 -3.42 -4.94 19.39
CA MET A 380 -3.98 -4.94 20.76
C MET A 380 -4.82 -6.18 21.04
N VAL A 381 -5.64 -6.62 20.10
CA VAL A 381 -6.48 -7.80 20.33
C VAL A 381 -5.70 -9.09 20.27
N GLU A 382 -4.69 -9.20 19.41
CA GLU A 382 -3.80 -10.36 19.45
C GLU A 382 -3.02 -10.41 20.77
N ALA A 383 -2.62 -9.27 21.33
CA ALA A 383 -1.98 -9.22 22.65
C ALA A 383 -2.94 -9.58 23.78
N LEU A 384 -4.16 -9.05 23.77
CA LEU A 384 -5.22 -9.38 24.72
C LEU A 384 -5.63 -10.87 24.67
N LYS A 385 -5.53 -11.52 23.50
CA LYS A 385 -5.72 -12.98 23.37
C LYS A 385 -4.52 -13.78 23.88
N ALA A 386 -3.32 -13.23 23.75
CA ALA A 386 -2.08 -13.92 24.13
C ALA A 386 -1.82 -13.88 25.65
N ASP A 387 -2.44 -12.95 26.37
CA ASP A 387 -2.25 -12.75 27.81
C ASP A 387 -3.59 -12.58 28.53
N GLU A 388 -4.07 -13.66 29.15
CA GLU A 388 -5.34 -13.69 29.89
C GLU A 388 -5.36 -12.76 31.12
N SER A 389 -4.19 -12.29 31.57
CA SER A 389 -4.06 -11.36 32.69
C SER A 389 -4.36 -9.91 32.30
N LEU A 390 -4.24 -9.56 31.01
CA LEU A 390 -4.59 -8.24 30.50
C LEU A 390 -6.11 -8.12 30.38
N ASN A 391 -6.68 -7.12 31.06
CA ASN A 391 -8.06 -6.73 30.81
C ASN A 391 -8.13 -5.60 29.75
N SER A 392 -9.31 -5.35 29.19
CA SER A 392 -9.50 -4.32 28.16
C SER A 392 -9.22 -2.89 28.64
N ALA A 393 -9.33 -2.63 29.95
CA ALA A 393 -8.98 -1.33 30.53
C ALA A 393 -7.47 -1.13 30.60
N ASP A 394 -6.68 -2.20 30.79
CA ASP A 394 -5.21 -2.14 30.89
C ASP A 394 -4.53 -1.68 29.60
N VAL A 395 -5.23 -1.76 28.47
CA VAL A 395 -4.71 -1.42 27.14
C VAL A 395 -5.44 -0.25 26.49
N GLU A 396 -6.30 0.49 27.21
CA GLU A 396 -7.10 1.59 26.64
C GLU A 396 -7.87 1.16 25.37
N PHE A 397 -8.48 -0.02 25.42
CA PHE A 397 -9.19 -0.62 24.29
C PHE A 397 -10.35 0.26 23.79
N GLU A 398 -11.24 0.69 24.70
CA GLU A 398 -12.39 1.52 24.33
C GLU A 398 -11.98 2.88 23.72
N PRO A 399 -11.05 3.66 24.32
CA PRO A 399 -10.52 4.88 23.69
C PRO A 399 -9.95 4.67 22.28
N THR A 400 -9.29 3.52 22.05
CA THR A 400 -8.75 3.18 20.73
C THR A 400 -9.86 2.92 19.72
N MET A 401 -10.87 2.14 20.10
CA MET A 401 -12.02 1.87 19.24
C MET A 401 -12.82 3.14 18.93
N GLU A 402 -12.98 4.03 19.91
CA GLU A 402 -13.56 5.35 19.68
C GLU A 402 -12.72 6.20 18.71
N SER A 403 -11.39 6.13 18.82
CA SER A 403 -10.48 6.84 17.91
C SER A 403 -10.56 6.32 16.47
N ILE A 404 -10.71 5.01 16.28
CA ILE A 404 -10.97 4.39 14.97
C ILE A 404 -12.29 4.86 14.40
N ALA A 405 -13.37 4.87 15.18
CA ALA A 405 -14.69 5.33 14.75
C ALA A 405 -14.64 6.81 14.30
N VAL A 406 -13.94 7.66 15.06
CA VAL A 406 -13.75 9.06 14.71
C VAL A 406 -12.92 9.21 13.43
N ALA A 407 -11.84 8.45 13.27
CA ALA A 407 -11.01 8.49 12.06
C ALA A 407 -11.79 8.06 10.80
N ARG A 408 -12.64 7.03 10.90
CA ARG A 408 -13.51 6.60 9.79
C ARG A 408 -14.47 7.71 9.36
N LYS A 409 -15.11 8.37 10.33
CA LYS A 409 -15.95 9.54 10.06
C LYS A 409 -15.18 10.68 9.41
N VAL A 410 -13.96 10.98 9.89
CA VAL A 410 -13.09 12.00 9.31
C VAL A 410 -12.76 11.69 7.85
N VAL A 411 -12.41 10.44 7.53
CA VAL A 411 -12.14 10.02 6.14
C VAL A 411 -13.36 10.22 5.26
N ALA A 412 -14.56 9.87 5.74
CA ALA A 412 -15.81 10.11 5.01
C ALA A 412 -16.05 11.61 4.76
N GLU A 413 -15.89 12.45 5.78
CA GLU A 413 -16.03 13.91 5.64
C GLU A 413 -15.00 14.51 4.67
N ALA A 414 -13.73 14.09 4.75
CA ALA A 414 -12.66 14.55 3.86
C ALA A 414 -12.94 14.19 2.40
N HIS A 415 -13.36 12.95 2.16
CA HIS A 415 -13.75 12.47 0.83
C HIS A 415 -14.88 13.32 0.23
N MET A 416 -15.91 13.63 1.02
CA MET A 416 -17.02 14.47 0.55
C MET A 416 -16.60 15.93 0.30
N ILE A 417 -15.63 16.45 1.03
CA ILE A 417 -15.08 17.79 0.79
C ILE A 417 -14.29 17.84 -0.52
N VAL A 418 -13.47 16.82 -0.80
CA VAL A 418 -12.76 16.69 -2.09
C VAL A 418 -13.76 16.67 -3.24
N ALA A 419 -14.80 15.84 -3.14
CA ALA A 419 -15.85 15.77 -4.14
C ALA A 419 -16.55 17.13 -4.33
N ALA A 420 -16.90 17.81 -3.24
CA ALA A 420 -17.55 19.12 -3.29
C ALA A 420 -16.65 20.21 -3.90
N LYS A 421 -15.33 20.11 -3.74
CA LYS A 421 -14.36 21.03 -4.35
C LYS A 421 -14.17 20.78 -5.83
N LYS A 422 -14.07 19.52 -6.25
CA LYS A 422 -14.10 19.16 -7.67
C LYS A 422 -15.38 19.70 -8.32
N ALA A 423 -16.52 19.50 -7.67
CA ALA A 423 -17.81 20.04 -8.11
C ALA A 423 -17.85 21.57 -8.19
N GLU A 424 -17.25 22.29 -7.24
CA GLU A 424 -17.13 23.75 -7.28
C GLU A 424 -16.32 24.22 -8.48
N ASP A 425 -15.15 23.61 -8.73
CA ASP A 425 -14.29 23.97 -9.86
C ASP A 425 -14.95 23.65 -11.20
N MET A 426 -15.64 22.50 -11.30
CA MET A 426 -16.48 22.16 -12.45
C MET A 426 -17.59 23.20 -12.67
N THR A 427 -18.26 23.64 -11.60
CA THR A 427 -19.30 24.67 -11.69
C THR A 427 -18.74 26.01 -12.14
N LYS A 428 -17.53 26.40 -11.69
CA LYS A 428 -16.86 27.63 -12.15
C LYS A 428 -16.55 27.58 -13.65
N GLU A 429 -16.08 26.46 -14.17
CA GLU A 429 -15.86 26.29 -15.61
C GLU A 429 -17.20 26.38 -16.39
N VAL A 430 -18.28 25.80 -15.84
CA VAL A 430 -19.63 25.95 -16.40
C VAL A 430 -20.09 27.41 -16.35
N ASP A 431 -19.80 28.16 -15.30
CA ASP A 431 -20.18 29.57 -15.18
C ASP A 431 -19.41 30.47 -16.18
N LYS A 432 -18.16 30.15 -16.52
CA LYS A 432 -17.41 30.86 -17.58
C LYS A 432 -18.12 30.83 -18.93
N THR A 433 -18.93 29.80 -19.21
CA THR A 433 -19.74 29.74 -20.44
C THR A 433 -20.70 30.93 -20.57
N ARG A 434 -21.14 31.50 -19.43
CA ARG A 434 -22.04 32.67 -19.41
C ARG A 434 -21.35 33.92 -19.96
N GLU A 435 -20.04 34.04 -19.71
CA GLU A 435 -19.22 35.19 -20.04
C GLU A 435 -18.73 35.18 -21.50
N ALA A 436 -18.78 34.04 -22.19
CA ALA A 436 -18.41 33.92 -23.59
C ALA A 436 -19.23 34.90 -24.47
N LYS A 437 -18.51 35.69 -25.28
CA LYS A 437 -19.09 36.78 -26.08
C LYS A 437 -19.31 36.37 -27.55
N GLY A 438 -18.52 35.43 -28.07
CA GLY A 438 -18.66 34.91 -29.43
C GLY A 438 -19.36 33.55 -29.53
N GLU A 439 -19.96 33.25 -30.69
CA GLU A 439 -20.58 31.95 -30.98
C GLU A 439 -19.57 30.78 -30.92
N PRO A 440 -18.36 30.87 -31.52
CA PRO A 440 -17.37 29.78 -31.44
C PRO A 440 -16.85 29.55 -30.01
N GLU A 441 -16.60 30.64 -29.28
CA GLU A 441 -16.18 30.59 -27.87
C GLU A 441 -17.28 29.96 -27.01
N LEU A 442 -18.54 30.37 -27.21
CA LEU A 442 -19.69 29.81 -26.49
C LEU A 442 -19.89 28.33 -26.83
N GLN A 443 -19.67 27.92 -28.08
CA GLN A 443 -19.75 26.52 -28.50
C GLN A 443 -18.68 25.64 -27.84
N SER A 444 -17.43 26.08 -27.86
CA SER A 444 -16.34 25.40 -27.15
C SER A 444 -16.63 25.35 -25.64
N SER A 445 -17.06 26.47 -25.06
CA SER A 445 -17.32 26.56 -23.62
C SER A 445 -18.50 25.67 -23.19
N ILE A 446 -19.57 25.57 -24.00
CA ILE A 446 -20.69 24.66 -23.73
C ILE A 446 -20.24 23.19 -23.83
N ALA A 447 -19.39 22.83 -24.80
CA ALA A 447 -18.89 21.46 -24.92
C ALA A 447 -18.10 21.06 -23.66
N THR A 448 -17.18 21.91 -23.20
CA THR A 448 -16.45 21.72 -21.94
C THR A 448 -17.41 21.64 -20.75
N ALA A 449 -18.40 22.53 -20.66
CA ALA A 449 -19.37 22.52 -19.58
C ALA A 449 -20.29 21.28 -19.55
N VAL A 450 -20.60 20.68 -20.70
CA VAL A 450 -21.31 19.39 -20.75
C VAL A 450 -20.44 18.30 -20.13
N GLU A 451 -19.17 18.22 -20.53
CA GLU A 451 -18.23 17.23 -20.00
C GLU A 451 -18.05 17.36 -18.48
N GLU A 452 -17.92 18.58 -17.97
CA GLU A 452 -17.80 18.82 -16.52
C GLU A 452 -19.09 18.50 -15.74
N VAL A 453 -20.27 18.75 -16.31
CA VAL A 453 -21.55 18.31 -15.70
C VAL A 453 -21.66 16.79 -15.65
N ASP A 454 -21.19 16.09 -16.69
CA ASP A 454 -21.20 14.63 -16.73
C ASP A 454 -20.24 14.03 -15.68
N LYS A 455 -19.02 14.59 -15.55
CA LYS A 455 -18.07 14.24 -14.46
C LYS A 455 -18.68 14.49 -13.08
N LEU A 456 -19.37 15.60 -12.89
CA LEU A 456 -20.04 15.91 -11.62
C LEU A 456 -21.18 14.92 -11.31
N ASN A 457 -21.97 14.52 -12.32
CA ASN A 457 -22.99 13.50 -12.15
C ASN A 457 -22.39 12.13 -11.80
N ALA A 458 -21.25 11.77 -12.40
CA ALA A 458 -20.53 10.55 -12.05
C ALA A 458 -20.08 10.57 -10.58
N LEU A 459 -19.50 11.68 -10.09
CA LEU A 459 -19.14 11.84 -8.67
C LEU A 459 -20.35 11.72 -7.74
N VAL A 460 -21.50 12.30 -8.11
CA VAL A 460 -22.74 12.17 -7.33
C VAL A 460 -23.17 10.70 -7.24
N GLN A 461 -23.11 9.95 -8.34
CA GLN A 461 -23.48 8.54 -8.36
C GLN A 461 -22.52 7.67 -7.54
N GLU A 462 -21.22 7.91 -7.64
CA GLU A 462 -20.21 7.24 -6.81
C GLU A 462 -20.45 7.50 -5.31
N ALA A 463 -20.72 8.74 -4.93
CA ALA A 463 -21.02 9.07 -3.54
C ALA A 463 -22.34 8.41 -3.06
N LYS A 464 -23.34 8.28 -3.94
CA LYS A 464 -24.60 7.56 -3.63
C LYS A 464 -24.38 6.08 -3.42
N THR A 465 -23.64 5.40 -4.31
CA THR A 465 -23.39 3.96 -4.17
C THR A 465 -22.61 3.66 -2.90
N LEU A 466 -21.64 4.50 -2.54
CA LEU A 466 -20.95 4.42 -1.25
C LEU A 466 -21.91 4.61 -0.06
N THR A 467 -22.78 5.61 -0.13
CA THR A 467 -23.80 5.88 0.91
C THR A 467 -24.74 4.68 1.08
N GLU A 468 -25.27 4.15 -0.01
CA GLU A 468 -26.18 2.99 -0.03
C GLU A 468 -25.51 1.73 0.52
N ALA A 469 -24.24 1.48 0.16
CA ALA A 469 -23.47 0.37 0.70
C ALA A 469 -23.33 0.48 2.23
N LYS A 470 -23.04 1.69 2.76
CA LYS A 470 -22.94 1.92 4.20
C LYS A 470 -24.27 1.76 4.93
N PHE A 471 -25.38 2.21 4.36
CA PHE A 471 -26.71 1.97 4.92
C PHE A 471 -27.11 0.49 4.87
N ALA A 472 -26.74 -0.24 3.82
CA ALA A 472 -26.97 -1.68 3.74
C ALA A 472 -26.20 -2.43 4.83
N ASP A 473 -24.96 -2.04 5.08
CA ASP A 473 -24.13 -2.57 6.16
C ASP A 473 -24.71 -2.23 7.54
N GLN A 474 -25.19 -0.99 7.74
CA GLN A 474 -25.90 -0.57 8.96
C GLN A 474 -27.13 -1.44 9.22
N ASN A 475 -28.00 -1.63 8.23
CA ASN A 475 -29.22 -2.40 8.38
C ASN A 475 -28.92 -3.86 8.77
N LYS A 476 -27.89 -4.47 8.18
CA LYS A 476 -27.46 -5.82 8.54
C LYS A 476 -26.99 -5.92 9.98
N VAL A 477 -26.20 -4.96 10.45
CA VAL A 477 -25.75 -4.93 11.85
C VAL A 477 -26.94 -4.73 12.79
N ASP A 478 -27.84 -3.81 12.47
CA ASP A 478 -29.05 -3.53 13.27
C ASP A 478 -29.99 -4.75 13.34
N ASP A 479 -30.16 -5.49 12.24
CA ASP A 479 -30.93 -6.73 12.21
C ASP A 479 -30.30 -7.81 13.11
N VAL A 480 -28.99 -8.00 13.06
CA VAL A 480 -28.28 -8.96 13.94
C VAL A 480 -28.42 -8.55 15.42
N VAL A 481 -28.26 -7.26 15.74
CA VAL A 481 -28.42 -6.74 17.11
C VAL A 481 -29.85 -6.97 17.63
N LYS A 482 -30.89 -6.77 16.79
CA LYS A 482 -32.29 -6.98 17.17
C LYS A 482 -32.65 -8.45 17.36
N GLN A 483 -32.06 -9.35 16.59
CA GLN A 483 -32.37 -10.78 16.66
C GLN A 483 -31.79 -11.48 17.90
N ASN A 484 -30.93 -10.81 18.68
CA ASN A 484 -30.47 -11.24 20.01
C ASN A 484 -29.94 -12.70 20.02
N VAL A 485 -29.27 -13.09 18.94
CA VAL A 485 -29.05 -14.51 18.63
C VAL A 485 -27.88 -15.05 19.45
N ALA A 486 -28.19 -15.88 20.44
CA ALA A 486 -27.21 -16.66 21.20
C ALA A 486 -26.38 -17.62 20.32
N ASP A 487 -26.84 -17.91 19.09
CA ASP A 487 -26.25 -18.86 18.14
C ASP A 487 -25.61 -18.24 16.87
N ALA A 488 -25.50 -16.91 16.76
CA ALA A 488 -25.09 -16.26 15.51
C ALA A 488 -23.57 -16.22 15.25
N ASP A 489 -22.78 -17.12 15.83
CA ASP A 489 -21.33 -16.98 15.84
C ASP A 489 -20.74 -16.96 14.41
N GLN A 490 -21.16 -17.85 13.50
CA GLN A 490 -20.57 -17.88 12.15
C GLN A 490 -21.02 -16.72 11.22
N SER A 491 -22.32 -16.44 11.12
CA SER A 491 -22.81 -15.34 10.27
C SER A 491 -22.38 -13.97 10.79
N MET A 492 -22.23 -13.83 12.11
CA MET A 492 -21.70 -12.63 12.75
C MET A 492 -20.20 -12.47 12.47
N GLN A 493 -19.42 -13.56 12.49
CA GLN A 493 -18.00 -13.55 12.13
C GLN A 493 -17.77 -13.21 10.64
N GLU A 494 -18.62 -13.70 9.74
CA GLU A 494 -18.57 -13.34 8.31
C GLU A 494 -18.96 -11.88 8.08
N LEU A 495 -19.99 -11.38 8.78
CA LEU A 495 -20.40 -9.98 8.70
C LEU A 495 -19.28 -9.05 9.20
N LEU A 496 -18.71 -9.33 10.38
CA LEU A 496 -17.61 -8.54 10.96
C LEU A 496 -16.38 -8.54 10.04
N ALA A 497 -16.01 -9.70 9.50
CA ALA A 497 -14.90 -9.82 8.55
C ALA A 497 -15.16 -9.00 7.26
N ARG A 498 -16.39 -9.03 6.73
CA ARG A 498 -16.77 -8.33 5.50
C ARG A 498 -16.78 -6.81 5.66
N LEU A 499 -17.20 -6.32 6.82
CA LEU A 499 -17.27 -4.90 7.12
C LEU A 499 -15.87 -4.29 7.39
N GLU A 500 -14.80 -5.09 7.30
CA GLU A 500 -13.48 -4.76 7.84
C GLU A 500 -13.54 -4.31 9.31
N VAL A 501 -14.60 -4.74 10.00
CA VAL A 501 -14.78 -4.58 11.43
C VAL A 501 -13.85 -5.61 12.01
N LEU A 502 -12.59 -5.19 12.08
CA LEU A 502 -11.76 -5.35 13.25
C LEU A 502 -12.45 -6.28 14.24
N ARG A 503 -12.07 -7.57 14.20
CA ARG A 503 -12.41 -8.62 15.18
C ARG A 503 -11.86 -8.20 16.53
N LEU A 504 -12.33 -7.09 17.02
CA LEU A 504 -11.95 -6.43 18.24
C LEU A 504 -13.20 -6.43 19.09
N GLY A 505 -13.68 -7.62 19.41
CA GLY A 505 -14.21 -7.79 20.75
C GLY A 505 -12.98 -7.76 21.65
N ALA A 506 -12.96 -6.89 22.64
CA ALA A 506 -12.05 -7.15 23.76
C ALA A 506 -12.34 -8.58 24.26
N PRO A 507 -11.34 -9.35 24.74
CA PRO A 507 -11.65 -10.57 25.45
C PRO A 507 -12.68 -10.25 26.53
N ARG A 508 -13.81 -10.97 26.53
CA ARG A 508 -14.95 -10.81 27.45
C ARG A 508 -15.92 -9.66 27.12
N GLU A 509 -15.72 -8.89 26.06
CA GLU A 509 -16.80 -8.05 25.52
C GLU A 509 -17.88 -8.93 24.89
N SER A 510 -19.15 -8.67 25.21
CA SER A 510 -20.24 -9.40 24.58
C SER A 510 -20.27 -9.07 23.08
N GLY A 511 -20.55 -10.05 22.22
CA GLY A 511 -20.65 -9.81 20.77
C GLY A 511 -21.67 -8.70 20.44
N VAL A 512 -22.70 -8.55 21.27
CA VAL A 512 -23.72 -7.50 21.15
C VAL A 512 -23.15 -6.10 21.41
N ASP A 513 -22.29 -5.92 22.41
CA ASP A 513 -21.72 -4.61 22.73
C ASP A 513 -20.69 -4.18 21.66
N ALA A 514 -19.89 -5.13 21.16
CA ALA A 514 -18.99 -4.89 20.03
C ALA A 514 -19.77 -4.45 18.78
N LEU A 515 -20.91 -5.10 18.48
CA LEU A 515 -21.78 -4.72 17.37
C LEU A 515 -22.43 -3.34 17.58
N LYS A 516 -22.88 -3.00 18.79
CA LYS A 516 -23.45 -1.67 19.08
C LYS A 516 -22.42 -0.56 18.89
N ARG A 517 -21.17 -0.78 19.35
CA ARG A 517 -20.07 0.18 19.15
C ARG A 517 -19.80 0.38 17.67
N GLU A 518 -19.74 -0.71 16.91
CA GLU A 518 -19.52 -0.63 15.47
C GLU A 518 -20.68 0.04 14.72
N LEU A 519 -21.93 -0.30 15.08
CA LEU A 519 -23.12 0.33 14.52
C LEU A 519 -23.07 1.86 14.72
N LYS A 520 -22.64 2.33 15.89
CA LYS A 520 -22.44 3.75 16.16
C LYS A 520 -21.39 4.39 15.23
N ALA A 521 -20.29 3.68 14.94
CA ALA A 521 -19.25 4.14 14.02
C ALA A 521 -19.77 4.22 12.58
N ILE A 522 -20.43 3.17 12.09
CA ILE A 522 -21.04 3.11 10.75
C ILE A 522 -22.09 4.21 10.57
N ASN A 523 -22.94 4.45 11.59
CA ASN A 523 -23.92 5.53 11.56
C ASN A 523 -23.26 6.90 11.39
N GLY A 524 -22.12 7.12 12.05
CA GLY A 524 -21.33 8.34 11.93
C GLY A 524 -20.80 8.57 10.51
N GLU A 525 -20.32 7.51 9.84
CA GLU A 525 -19.90 7.55 8.44
C GLU A 525 -21.08 7.78 7.48
N ALA A 526 -22.17 7.03 7.64
CA ALA A 526 -23.32 7.07 6.75
C ALA A 526 -23.96 8.48 6.73
N GLU A 527 -24.10 9.12 7.90
CA GLU A 527 -24.61 10.49 7.99
C GLU A 527 -23.66 11.52 7.37
N ALA A 528 -22.32 11.32 7.46
CA ALA A 528 -21.36 12.19 6.78
C ALA A 528 -21.47 12.09 5.24
N TYR A 529 -21.56 10.87 4.70
CA TYR A 529 -21.76 10.64 3.26
C TYR A 529 -23.10 11.21 2.77
N LYS A 530 -24.20 10.94 3.48
CA LYS A 530 -25.53 11.46 3.16
C LYS A 530 -25.58 12.98 3.12
N ALA A 531 -24.94 13.66 4.08
CA ALA A 531 -24.84 15.11 4.08
C ALA A 531 -24.06 15.61 2.84
N GLY A 532 -22.92 15.00 2.53
CA GLY A 532 -22.12 15.38 1.36
C GLY A 532 -22.83 15.13 0.02
N VAL A 533 -23.57 14.02 -0.12
CA VAL A 533 -24.31 13.69 -1.35
C VAL A 533 -25.34 14.76 -1.65
N LYS A 534 -26.05 15.25 -0.63
CA LYS A 534 -27.05 16.31 -0.76
C LYS A 534 -26.42 17.63 -1.26
N ASP A 535 -25.23 17.95 -0.78
CA ASP A 535 -24.48 19.14 -1.22
C ASP A 535 -24.05 19.00 -2.70
N LEU A 536 -23.52 17.83 -3.09
CA LEU A 536 -23.14 17.54 -4.48
C LEU A 536 -24.33 17.57 -5.44
N GLU A 537 -25.48 17.00 -5.05
CA GLU A 537 -26.70 17.08 -5.85
C GLU A 537 -27.15 18.52 -6.08
N THR A 538 -27.00 19.37 -5.06
CA THR A 538 -27.35 20.78 -5.15
C THR A 538 -26.45 21.50 -6.14
N GLN A 539 -25.13 21.25 -6.09
CA GLN A 539 -24.15 21.79 -7.04
C GLN A 539 -24.41 21.29 -8.48
N SER A 540 -24.65 19.99 -8.67
CA SER A 540 -24.98 19.41 -9.98
C SER A 540 -26.23 20.07 -10.60
N ARG A 541 -27.31 20.23 -9.81
CA ARG A 541 -28.54 20.89 -10.28
C ARG A 541 -28.29 22.36 -10.67
N GLN A 542 -27.41 23.06 -9.95
CA GLN A 542 -27.05 24.44 -10.27
C GLN A 542 -26.25 24.53 -11.57
N ALA A 543 -25.21 23.71 -11.73
CA ALA A 543 -24.41 23.64 -12.94
C ALA A 543 -25.28 23.28 -14.17
N GLY A 544 -26.18 22.31 -14.03
CA GLY A 544 -27.14 21.95 -15.09
C GLY A 544 -28.07 23.10 -15.50
N LYS A 545 -28.51 23.95 -14.54
CA LYS A 545 -29.29 25.16 -14.84
C LYS A 545 -28.47 26.19 -15.60
N THR A 546 -27.22 26.44 -15.21
CA THR A 546 -26.32 27.36 -15.91
C THR A 546 -26.09 26.88 -17.35
N LEU A 547 -25.77 25.60 -17.53
CA LEU A 547 -25.57 25.00 -18.85
C LEU A 547 -26.80 25.14 -19.75
N LEU A 548 -28.00 24.92 -19.21
CA LEU A 548 -29.25 25.09 -19.95
C LEU A 548 -29.47 26.56 -20.40
N GLN A 549 -29.10 27.53 -19.55
CA GLN A 549 -29.16 28.95 -19.90
C GLN A 549 -28.16 29.30 -21.02
N ALA A 550 -26.95 28.75 -20.96
CA ALA A 550 -25.93 28.93 -22.00
C ALA A 550 -26.39 28.36 -23.36
N LYS A 551 -26.98 27.15 -23.36
CA LYS A 551 -27.55 26.53 -24.58
C LYS A 551 -28.64 27.41 -25.21
N LYS A 552 -29.57 27.94 -24.41
CA LYS A 552 -30.59 28.89 -24.88
C LYS A 552 -29.98 30.18 -25.45
N LYS A 553 -28.89 30.69 -24.85
CA LYS A 553 -28.16 31.87 -25.37
C LYS A 553 -27.54 31.57 -26.74
N MET A 554 -26.95 30.38 -26.92
CA MET A 554 -26.39 29.93 -28.19
C MET A 554 -27.47 29.81 -29.28
N GLU A 555 -28.59 29.16 -28.99
CA GLU A 555 -29.72 29.03 -29.93
C GLU A 555 -30.22 30.42 -30.40
N LYS A 556 -30.28 31.38 -29.47
CA LYS A 556 -30.65 32.76 -29.79
C LYS A 556 -29.62 33.44 -30.71
N LEU A 557 -28.32 33.30 -30.44
CA LEU A 557 -27.27 33.87 -31.29
C LEU A 557 -27.26 33.25 -32.69
N ALA A 558 -27.44 31.93 -32.79
CA ALA A 558 -27.55 31.23 -34.06
C ALA A 558 -28.77 31.75 -34.87
N TRP A 559 -29.92 31.91 -34.21
CA TRP A 559 -31.11 32.49 -34.83
C TRP A 559 -30.89 33.94 -35.30
N GLU A 560 -30.22 34.78 -34.49
CA GLU A 560 -29.87 36.15 -34.88
C GLU A 560 -28.93 36.19 -36.09
N ARG A 561 -27.95 35.28 -36.15
CA ARG A 561 -27.03 35.15 -37.28
C ARG A 561 -27.74 34.76 -38.56
N GLU A 562 -28.61 33.76 -38.52
CA GLU A 562 -29.43 33.37 -39.68
C GLU A 562 -30.34 34.52 -40.13
N ARG A 563 -30.94 35.25 -39.19
CA ARG A 563 -31.72 36.46 -39.51
C ARG A 563 -30.88 37.56 -40.16
N GLN A 564 -29.62 37.73 -39.77
CA GLN A 564 -28.71 38.69 -40.41
C GLN A 564 -28.28 38.23 -41.80
N LYS A 565 -27.95 36.96 -41.99
CA LYS A 565 -27.69 36.37 -43.32
C LYS A 565 -28.87 36.59 -44.25
N GLU A 566 -30.08 36.34 -43.77
CA GLU A 566 -31.31 36.56 -44.53
C GLU A 566 -31.51 38.04 -44.90
N LYS A 567 -31.29 38.96 -43.97
CA LYS A 567 -31.32 40.41 -44.26
C LYS A 567 -30.29 40.81 -45.31
N THR A 568 -29.07 40.27 -45.24
CA THR A 568 -28.02 40.52 -46.22
C THR A 568 -28.40 39.96 -47.58
N ARG A 569 -28.91 38.72 -47.64
CA ARG A 569 -29.43 38.09 -48.86
C ARG A 569 -30.53 38.93 -49.50
N LEU A 570 -31.51 39.38 -48.71
CA LEU A 570 -32.59 40.25 -49.19
C LEU A 570 -32.05 41.60 -49.71
N LYS A 571 -31.04 42.19 -49.06
CA LYS A 571 -30.40 43.43 -49.54
C LYS A 571 -29.65 43.20 -50.86
N GLU A 572 -28.93 42.08 -51.00
CA GLU A 572 -28.23 41.71 -52.23
C GLU A 572 -29.22 41.44 -53.37
N GLU A 573 -30.33 40.73 -53.10
CA GLU A 573 -31.42 40.51 -54.05
C GLU A 573 -32.07 41.83 -54.48
N GLN A 574 -32.35 42.74 -53.54
CA GLN A 574 -32.85 44.09 -53.84
C GLN A 574 -31.86 44.89 -54.70
N ALA A 575 -30.56 44.82 -54.39
CA ALA A 575 -29.51 45.49 -55.16
C ALA A 575 -29.42 44.92 -56.60
N LYS A 576 -29.44 43.59 -56.75
CA LYS A 576 -29.47 42.91 -58.06
C LYS A 576 -30.71 43.29 -58.85
N ALA A 577 -31.89 43.29 -58.22
CA ALA A 577 -33.14 43.71 -58.86
C ALA A 577 -33.12 45.18 -59.30
N LEU A 578 -32.50 46.07 -58.51
CA LEU A 578 -32.32 47.48 -58.86
C LEU A 578 -31.36 47.64 -60.05
N GLU A 579 -30.26 46.89 -60.05
CA GLU A 579 -29.30 46.86 -61.16
C GLU A 579 -29.95 46.35 -62.45
N GLU A 580 -30.76 45.28 -62.36
CA GLU A 580 -31.50 44.75 -63.49
C GLU A 580 -32.53 45.77 -64.02
N LYS A 581 -33.25 46.46 -63.13
CA LYS A 581 -34.13 47.59 -63.52
C LYS A 581 -33.36 48.69 -64.25
N LYS A 582 -32.16 49.05 -63.78
CA LYS A 582 -31.28 50.02 -64.46
C LYS A 582 -30.84 49.53 -65.84
N LYS A 583 -30.47 48.24 -65.97
CA LYS A 583 -30.13 47.62 -67.26
C LYS A 583 -31.31 47.63 -68.23
N ARG A 584 -32.51 47.24 -67.77
CA ARG A 584 -33.75 47.30 -68.56
C ARG A 584 -34.10 48.73 -68.98
N LYS A 585 -33.90 49.73 -68.11
CA LYS A 585 -34.11 51.15 -68.43
C LYS A 585 -33.13 51.61 -69.52
N LYS A 586 -31.83 51.34 -69.36
CA LYS A 586 -30.81 51.65 -70.38
C LYS A 586 -31.10 50.95 -71.72
N ALA A 587 -31.52 49.69 -71.70
CA ALA A 587 -31.90 48.97 -72.91
C ALA A 587 -33.12 49.58 -73.60
N LYS A 588 -34.13 50.02 -72.83
CA LYS A 588 -35.27 50.77 -73.37
C LYS A 588 -34.83 52.10 -73.98
N GLU A 589 -34.01 52.88 -73.29
CA GLU A 589 -33.48 54.17 -73.79
C GLU A 589 -32.63 53.98 -75.06
N ALA A 590 -31.79 52.94 -75.10
CA ALA A 590 -31.01 52.58 -76.29
C ALA A 590 -31.92 52.23 -77.47
N LYS A 591 -32.96 51.41 -77.23
CA LYS A 591 -33.96 51.06 -78.25
C LYS A 591 -34.75 52.28 -78.73
N THR A 592 -35.08 53.21 -77.84
CA THR A 592 -35.73 54.47 -78.21
C THR A 592 -34.81 55.31 -79.10
N ARG A 593 -33.53 55.48 -78.72
CA ARG A 593 -32.53 56.18 -79.55
C ARG A 593 -32.35 55.52 -80.91
N GLU A 594 -32.27 54.19 -80.96
CA GLU A 594 -32.18 53.43 -82.21
C GLU A 594 -33.41 53.68 -83.10
N MET A 595 -34.63 53.62 -82.55
CA MET A 595 -35.85 53.94 -83.30
C MET A 595 -35.86 55.40 -83.79
N GLU A 596 -35.34 56.33 -82.98
CA GLU A 596 -35.26 57.74 -83.34
C GLU A 596 -34.23 57.99 -84.44
N GLU A 597 -33.06 57.34 -84.36
CA GLU A 597 -32.04 57.32 -85.42
C GLU A 597 -32.62 56.76 -86.72
N VAL A 598 -33.32 55.62 -86.66
CA VAL A 598 -34.02 55.02 -87.80
C VAL A 598 -35.04 56.01 -88.38
N ARG A 599 -35.80 56.71 -87.53
CA ARG A 599 -36.76 57.73 -87.97
C ARG A 599 -36.05 58.90 -88.66
N THR A 600 -34.97 59.45 -88.10
CA THR A 600 -34.18 60.51 -88.76
C THR A 600 -33.57 60.06 -90.08
N ARG A 601 -33.06 58.81 -90.16
CA ARG A 601 -32.58 58.24 -91.43
C ARG A 601 -33.70 58.10 -92.44
N ALA A 602 -34.89 57.67 -92.02
CA ALA A 602 -36.06 57.58 -92.89
C ALA A 602 -36.50 58.95 -93.41
N VAL A 603 -36.52 59.98 -92.53
CA VAL A 603 -36.82 61.36 -92.91
C VAL A 603 -35.76 61.90 -93.89
N SER A 604 -34.47 61.74 -93.59
CA SER A 604 -33.39 62.20 -94.47
C SER A 604 -33.38 61.47 -95.82
N ASN A 605 -33.69 60.16 -95.83
CA ASN A 605 -33.84 59.40 -97.07
C ASN A 605 -35.07 59.85 -97.86
N ALA A 606 -36.18 60.17 -97.19
CA ALA A 606 -37.37 60.73 -97.84
C ALA A 606 -37.11 62.14 -98.42
N GLU A 607 -36.34 62.98 -97.72
CA GLU A 607 -35.90 64.29 -98.21
C GLU A 607 -34.97 64.16 -99.42
N ARG A 608 -33.99 63.25 -99.39
CA ARG A 608 -33.12 62.96 -100.55
C ARG A 608 -33.91 62.43 -101.74
N ALA A 609 -34.85 61.53 -101.50
CA ALA A 609 -35.76 61.02 -102.54
C ALA A 609 -36.64 62.14 -103.11
N SER A 610 -37.09 63.09 -102.29
CA SER A 610 -37.80 64.30 -102.74
C SER A 610 -36.92 65.25 -103.56
N GLN A 611 -35.60 65.32 -103.30
CA GLN A 611 -34.68 66.20 -104.03
C GLN A 611 -34.24 65.59 -105.37
N GLN A 612 -34.16 64.26 -105.48
CA GLN A 612 -33.78 63.58 -106.71
C GLN A 612 -34.94 63.38 -107.71
N SER A 613 -36.20 63.46 -107.27
CA SER A 613 -37.35 63.11 -108.13
C SER A 613 -37.86 64.22 -109.05
N GLY A 614 -37.34 65.44 -108.99
CA GLY A 614 -37.78 66.54 -109.87
C GLY A 614 -39.30 66.81 -109.83
N MET A 615 -39.97 66.44 -108.74
CA MET A 615 -41.43 66.54 -108.65
C MET A 615 -41.89 67.99 -108.37
N PRO A 616 -42.84 68.54 -109.16
CA PRO A 616 -43.34 69.91 -109.01
C PRO A 616 -44.13 70.12 -107.70
N GLY A 617 -44.05 71.34 -107.17
CA GLY A 617 -44.41 71.72 -105.79
C GLY A 617 -45.87 71.52 -105.33
N TRP A 618 -46.79 71.06 -106.18
CA TRP A 618 -48.20 70.84 -105.82
C TRP A 618 -48.47 69.43 -105.23
N LEU A 619 -47.53 68.49 -105.34
CA LEU A 619 -47.63 67.13 -104.78
C LEU A 619 -47.01 66.99 -103.37
N LYS A 620 -46.33 68.02 -102.85
CA LYS A 620 -45.66 67.99 -101.53
C LYS A 620 -46.62 68.06 -100.34
N THR A 621 -47.86 68.51 -100.53
CA THR A 621 -48.81 68.77 -99.44
C THR A 621 -49.65 67.53 -99.06
N THR A 622 -49.66 66.48 -99.89
CA THR A 622 -50.60 65.35 -99.73
C THR A 622 -50.00 64.12 -99.05
N LEU A 623 -48.67 63.99 -98.98
CA LEU A 623 -47.97 62.81 -98.44
C LEU A 623 -47.50 62.94 -96.97
N LEU A 624 -47.54 64.14 -96.39
CA LEU A 624 -47.19 64.38 -94.97
C LEU A 624 -48.40 64.41 -94.03
N GLY A 625 -49.63 64.23 -94.54
CA GLY A 625 -50.88 64.41 -93.79
C GLY A 625 -51.60 63.14 -93.30
N ALA A 626 -51.10 61.93 -93.57
CA ALA A 626 -51.81 60.69 -93.23
C ALA A 626 -50.93 59.75 -92.39
N GLY A 627 -50.99 59.87 -91.06
CA GLY A 627 -50.29 58.93 -90.20
C GLY A 627 -50.27 59.25 -88.71
N ALA A 628 -51.43 59.57 -88.12
CA ALA A 628 -51.55 59.59 -86.65
C ALA A 628 -52.99 59.32 -86.19
N THR A 629 -53.54 58.16 -86.55
CA THR A 629 -54.72 57.61 -85.86
C THR A 629 -54.21 56.81 -84.66
N PRO A 630 -54.57 57.13 -83.41
CA PRO A 630 -54.19 56.32 -82.27
C PRO A 630 -55.06 55.06 -82.27
N LEU A 631 -54.46 53.91 -82.60
CA LEU A 631 -55.09 52.61 -82.41
C LEU A 631 -55.37 52.40 -80.91
N ALA A 632 -56.61 52.00 -80.64
CA ALA A 632 -57.16 51.73 -79.33
C ALA A 632 -56.28 50.78 -78.50
N ARG A 633 -56.12 51.11 -77.21
CA ARG A 633 -55.59 50.20 -76.19
C ARG A 633 -56.52 48.97 -76.08
N PRO A 634 -55.99 47.72 -76.16
CA PRO A 634 -56.72 46.55 -75.67
C PRO A 634 -56.79 46.60 -74.14
N GLY A 635 -57.92 46.13 -73.60
CA GLY A 635 -58.32 46.24 -72.21
C GLY A 635 -57.27 45.81 -71.17
N ALA A 636 -57.21 46.58 -70.09
CA ALA A 636 -56.59 46.18 -68.85
C ALA A 636 -57.43 45.07 -68.20
N ALA A 637 -56.87 43.87 -68.11
CA ALA A 637 -57.36 42.85 -67.18
C ALA A 637 -57.00 43.28 -65.74
N PRO A 638 -57.89 43.07 -64.75
CA PRO A 638 -57.62 43.43 -63.37
C PRO A 638 -56.55 42.51 -62.77
N PRO A 639 -55.71 42.99 -61.83
CA PRO A 639 -54.72 42.15 -61.19
C PRO A 639 -55.44 41.13 -60.29
N ALA A 640 -55.26 39.86 -60.59
CA ALA A 640 -55.56 38.78 -59.69
C ALA A 640 -54.75 38.97 -58.39
N GLN A 641 -55.47 39.12 -57.28
CA GLN A 641 -54.90 38.94 -55.95
C GLN A 641 -54.41 37.49 -55.84
N ALA A 642 -53.12 37.31 -55.57
CA ALA A 642 -52.57 36.05 -55.09
C ALA A 642 -51.94 36.29 -53.71
N ARG A 643 -52.39 35.46 -52.78
CA ARG A 643 -52.07 35.39 -51.36
C ARG A 643 -50.63 34.98 -51.09
#